data_AF-A0A1Y0ITF1-F1
#
_entry.id   AF-A0A1Y0ITF1-F1
#
_cell.length_a   1.000
_cell.length_b   1.000
_cell.length_c   1.000
_cell.angle_alpha   90.00
_cell.angle_beta   90.00
_cell.angle_gamma   90.00
#
_symmetry.space_group_name_H-M   'P 1'
#
loop_
_entity.id
_entity.type
_entity.pdbx_description
1 polymer ?
#
loop_
_entity_poly.entity_id
_entity_poly.type
_entity_poly.pdbx_seq_one_letter_code
_entity_poly.pdbx_strand_id
1 'polypeptide(L)'
;MHPESRLSRKETIMRTSRVSAAWKKVSVCLVAVTLAGGLIQTPMMQTAQAVSGSTPIRVGLMMKTSSFNTTTDTVTLQGQGGLQAGFYTGGKFTARYSSNSAVKASLDNYYVLVGSYATLAEAQTAAGRIDDMGMSYDILVESLSGQKRYQLINGYYEYRTQADSARTKLAAIGAAKVRGYMRLTAGKQASQSAAEAKANDLRAKGHEAYPLVRKDGTWEVWVGNEASQAELDSVNAKLGGGYAKADFAPADYLMIKKSAYSGMEIPHFIQNSAKEESAFVPIGTPAVTKVMEKAREYRGAILVQGYNEKPHVINYVGLDQYLYGVLPQEMASGWPMEALKAQAVAARTYAVRKMGGNRWGVADISDDVWDQAYRGYTREAEDTNQAVNATMGQVLTKNGAYVETLYSSNHGGYSGDVAEIWGSQGIDYLKAVESPWDAESTRREPLTYRVQLPSGLIGWMRASGVTKDGTNAAGFATGVVNADAQAVRPVPNYYASTLANASKGMRVVILDEEIEYNTYNWQKGPFTPNEMMNMINENQASGYPTVTGPVYDLRVSKWGQGEHMLEVSANGKPITVTNADYYRYLFNDLWSTRATIEQQGTYTVQSASGIKSEYPNAKLQGKELHVVTASGTATTAVNGSNQSFVLLGAGGKSRVVTKNQSYIFHGNGWGHALGMSQWGAHGAAVNGYTYDKILKHYYQGVTLTEKQ
;
A
#
# COMPACT_ATOMS: atom_id res chain seq x y z
N MET A 1 -11.18 -49.96 -12.68
CA MET A 1 -10.38 -49.22 -13.68
C MET A 1 -10.55 -47.74 -13.39
N HIS A 2 -9.53 -47.13 -12.79
CA HIS A 2 -9.41 -45.69 -12.52
C HIS A 2 -8.01 -45.26 -12.93
N PRO A 3 -7.86 -44.05 -13.49
CA PRO A 3 -6.79 -43.21 -12.99
C PRO A 3 -7.08 -41.69 -12.93
N GLU A 4 -6.44 -41.07 -11.94
CA GLU A 4 -5.82 -39.71 -11.91
C GLU A 4 -6.71 -38.45 -11.96
N SER A 5 -6.33 -37.28 -11.43
CA SER A 5 -5.40 -36.81 -10.38
C SER A 5 -5.57 -35.27 -10.32
N ARG A 6 -5.45 -34.65 -9.13
CA ARG A 6 -5.06 -33.23 -8.84
C ARG A 6 -5.81 -32.64 -7.63
N LEU A 7 -5.49 -33.15 -6.43
CA LEU A 7 -5.57 -32.39 -5.18
C LEU A 7 -4.42 -32.88 -4.28
N SER A 8 -3.24 -32.26 -4.39
CA SER A 8 -2.14 -32.39 -3.42
C SER A 8 -0.97 -31.48 -3.84
N ARG A 9 -0.88 -30.30 -3.22
CA ARG A 9 0.34 -29.49 -2.97
C ARG A 9 -0.07 -28.13 -2.38
N LYS A 10 -0.55 -28.12 -1.14
CA LYS A 10 -0.61 -26.90 -0.31
C LYS A 10 -0.24 -27.10 1.16
N GLU A 11 0.27 -28.27 1.55
CA GLU A 11 0.64 -28.54 2.94
C GLU A 11 2.06 -29.09 3.07
N THR A 12 3.09 -28.27 2.81
CA THR A 12 4.45 -28.51 3.37
C THR A 12 5.28 -27.23 3.55
N ILE A 13 4.65 -26.04 3.61
CA ILE A 13 5.36 -24.79 3.94
C ILE A 13 4.56 -24.04 5.01
N MET A 14 4.44 -24.65 6.19
CA MET A 14 3.92 -23.98 7.39
C MET A 14 4.75 -24.38 8.63
N ARG A 15 6.05 -24.05 8.60
CA ARG A 15 6.90 -24.04 9.81
C ARG A 15 7.77 -22.79 9.98
N THR A 16 7.51 -21.71 9.23
CA THR A 16 8.14 -20.38 9.44
C THR A 16 7.18 -19.33 10.04
N SER A 17 5.94 -19.69 10.34
CA SER A 17 4.86 -18.74 10.70
C SER A 17 4.88 -18.19 12.13
N ARG A 18 5.91 -18.47 12.96
CA ARG A 18 6.03 -17.87 14.30
C ARG A 18 6.86 -16.58 14.35
N VAL A 19 7.62 -16.27 13.30
CA VAL A 19 8.43 -15.04 13.25
C VAL A 19 7.60 -13.84 12.80
N SER A 20 6.61 -14.00 11.92
CA SER A 20 5.77 -12.90 11.43
C SER A 20 4.67 -12.45 12.40
N ALA A 21 4.28 -13.29 13.38
CA ALA A 21 3.18 -12.99 14.29
C ALA A 21 3.56 -12.01 15.42
N ALA A 22 4.84 -11.93 15.81
CA ALA A 22 5.31 -11.04 16.87
C ALA A 22 5.43 -9.57 16.44
N TRP A 23 5.41 -9.29 15.13
CA TRP A 23 5.62 -7.95 14.58
C TRP A 23 4.35 -7.10 14.61
N LYS A 24 3.18 -7.71 14.88
CA LYS A 24 1.88 -7.01 14.90
C LYS A 24 1.62 -6.13 16.12
N LYS A 25 2.51 -6.03 17.12
CA LYS A 25 2.19 -5.35 18.39
C LYS A 25 2.78 -3.96 18.61
N VAL A 26 3.68 -3.45 17.76
CA VAL A 26 3.99 -2.01 17.65
C VAL A 26 4.44 -1.70 16.22
N SER A 27 3.61 -2.01 15.23
CA SER A 27 3.83 -1.48 13.87
C SER A 27 3.25 -0.08 13.82
N VAL A 28 4.09 0.92 14.10
CA VAL A 28 3.90 2.23 13.49
C VAL A 28 3.99 1.99 11.99
N CYS A 29 2.86 2.03 11.29
CA CYS A 29 2.83 1.98 9.83
C CYS A 29 3.45 3.29 9.32
N LEU A 30 4.78 3.37 9.25
CA LEU A 30 5.46 4.28 8.34
C LEU A 30 5.24 3.69 6.95
N VAL A 31 4.27 4.25 6.22
CA VAL A 31 3.98 3.83 4.86
C VAL A 31 5.14 4.32 3.99
N ALA A 32 5.96 3.39 3.49
CA ALA A 32 6.77 3.72 2.33
C ALA A 32 5.79 3.86 1.15
N VAL A 33 5.74 5.04 0.53
CA VAL A 33 5.14 5.21 -0.80
C VAL A 33 5.96 4.32 -1.74
N THR A 34 5.47 3.10 -1.97
CA THR A 34 5.96 2.21 -3.02
C THR A 34 5.45 2.75 -4.36
N LEU A 35 6.07 3.82 -4.84
CA LEU A 35 6.11 4.07 -6.26
C LEU A 35 6.86 2.88 -6.86
N ALA A 36 6.17 2.02 -7.61
CA ALA A 36 6.86 1.09 -8.49
C ALA A 36 7.81 1.93 -9.34
N GLY A 37 9.11 1.73 -9.15
CA GLY A 37 10.21 2.56 -9.65
C GLY A 37 10.25 2.66 -11.17
N GLY A 38 9.30 3.35 -11.76
CA GLY A 38 9.32 3.76 -13.15
C GLY A 38 10.18 5.01 -13.31
N LEU A 39 10.80 5.15 -14.49
CA LEU A 39 11.35 6.42 -14.94
C LEU A 39 10.31 7.52 -14.71
N ILE A 40 10.63 8.50 -13.86
CA ILE A 40 9.83 9.71 -13.80
C ILE A 40 10.07 10.40 -15.14
N GLN A 41 9.07 10.35 -16.04
CA GLN A 41 9.14 11.07 -17.30
C GLN A 41 9.37 12.56 -17.00
N THR A 42 10.20 13.20 -17.82
CA THR A 42 10.44 14.65 -17.74
C THR A 42 9.09 15.36 -17.58
N PRO A 43 8.90 16.20 -16.55
CA PRO A 43 7.60 16.78 -16.30
C PRO A 43 7.16 17.62 -17.50
N MET A 44 5.89 17.51 -17.90
CA MET A 44 5.22 18.74 -18.34
C MET A 44 5.34 19.70 -17.16
N MET A 45 6.10 20.78 -17.31
CA MET A 45 6.19 21.82 -16.28
C MET A 45 4.79 22.40 -16.08
N GLN A 46 4.06 21.88 -15.10
CA GLN A 46 2.85 22.54 -14.64
C GLN A 46 3.31 23.80 -13.92
N THR A 47 3.13 24.94 -14.57
CA THR A 47 3.32 26.25 -13.94
C THR A 47 2.54 26.24 -12.64
N ALA A 48 3.20 26.49 -11.51
CA ALA A 48 2.53 26.52 -10.24
C ALA A 48 1.45 27.59 -10.31
N GLN A 49 0.19 27.22 -10.07
CA GLN A 49 -0.92 28.16 -9.90
C GLN A 49 -1.14 28.41 -8.39
N ALA A 50 -1.97 29.37 -8.01
CA ALA A 50 -2.34 29.50 -6.59
C ALA A 50 -3.25 28.34 -6.19
N VAL A 51 -2.94 27.68 -5.07
CA VAL A 51 -3.73 26.56 -4.55
C VAL A 51 -3.96 26.81 -3.07
N SER A 52 -5.20 27.10 -2.73
CA SER A 52 -5.65 27.27 -1.35
C SER A 52 -5.88 25.91 -0.69
N GLY A 53 -5.84 25.87 0.64
CA GLY A 53 -6.21 24.68 1.43
C GLY A 53 -7.64 24.19 1.16
N SER A 54 -8.52 25.07 0.65
CA SER A 54 -9.89 24.72 0.24
C SER A 54 -9.99 24.22 -1.20
N THR A 55 -8.92 24.29 -2.00
CA THR A 55 -8.97 23.77 -3.37
C THR A 55 -9.25 22.27 -3.32
N PRO A 56 -10.32 21.79 -3.97
CA PRO A 56 -10.74 20.42 -3.80
C PRO A 56 -9.89 19.46 -4.64
N ILE A 57 -9.48 18.35 -4.03
CA ILE A 57 -8.80 17.22 -4.68
C ILE A 57 -9.76 16.04 -4.83
N ARG A 58 -9.62 15.28 -5.92
CA ARG A 58 -10.41 14.08 -6.21
C ARG A 58 -9.63 12.83 -5.84
N VAL A 59 -10.03 12.16 -4.76
CA VAL A 59 -9.38 10.94 -4.26
C VAL A 59 -10.24 9.72 -4.57
N GLY A 60 -9.75 8.84 -5.43
CA GLY A 60 -10.45 7.61 -5.79
C GLY A 60 -10.42 6.60 -4.65
N LEU A 61 -11.58 6.26 -4.11
CA LEU A 61 -11.74 5.29 -3.02
C LEU A 61 -12.00 3.87 -3.53
N MET A 62 -12.79 3.75 -4.61
CA MET A 62 -13.15 2.51 -5.29
C MET A 62 -13.26 2.79 -6.79
N MET A 63 -12.46 2.11 -7.60
CA MET A 63 -12.31 2.35 -9.04
C MET A 63 -11.89 1.05 -9.76
N LYS A 64 -12.18 0.98 -11.06
CA LYS A 64 -11.71 -0.05 -11.99
C LYS A 64 -10.74 0.54 -13.02
N THR A 65 -9.45 0.27 -12.85
CA THR A 65 -8.37 0.62 -13.78
C THR A 65 -7.44 -0.60 -13.97
N SER A 66 -6.49 -0.51 -14.90
CA SER A 66 -5.52 -1.60 -15.14
C SER A 66 -4.65 -1.94 -13.93
N SER A 67 -4.44 -0.97 -13.02
CA SER A 67 -3.58 -1.11 -11.84
C SER A 67 -4.31 -0.93 -10.51
N PHE A 68 -5.58 -0.51 -10.53
CA PHE A 68 -6.42 -0.32 -9.35
C PHE A 68 -7.78 -0.96 -9.59
N ASN A 69 -8.08 -2.08 -8.92
CA ASN A 69 -9.30 -2.86 -9.17
C ASN A 69 -10.08 -3.11 -7.87
N THR A 70 -10.38 -2.04 -7.14
CA THR A 70 -11.27 -2.08 -5.98
C THR A 70 -12.63 -1.55 -6.41
N THR A 71 -13.53 -2.42 -6.83
CA THR A 71 -14.82 -2.01 -7.42
C THR A 71 -15.99 -2.40 -6.54
N THR A 72 -17.10 -1.69 -6.70
CA THR A 72 -18.38 -2.10 -6.16
C THR A 72 -19.48 -1.95 -7.21
N ASP A 73 -20.62 -2.60 -6.99
CA ASP A 73 -21.84 -2.43 -7.80
C ASP A 73 -22.78 -1.38 -7.19
N THR A 74 -22.74 -1.23 -5.86
CA THR A 74 -23.47 -0.22 -5.10
C THR A 74 -22.56 0.35 -4.03
N VAL A 75 -22.74 1.61 -3.63
CA VAL A 75 -22.05 2.19 -2.47
C VAL A 75 -23.05 2.63 -1.44
N THR A 76 -22.78 2.32 -0.17
CA THR A 76 -23.63 2.68 0.96
C THR A 76 -22.95 3.77 1.78
N LEU A 77 -23.66 4.89 1.95
CA LEU A 77 -23.16 6.13 2.53
C LEU A 77 -24.00 6.55 3.72
N GLN A 78 -23.37 6.98 4.81
CA GLN A 78 -24.08 7.51 5.98
C GLN A 78 -23.39 8.77 6.49
N GLY A 79 -24.09 9.90 6.48
CA GLY A 79 -23.61 11.13 7.11
C GLY A 79 -23.90 11.13 8.61
N GLN A 80 -22.95 11.60 9.44
CA GLN A 80 -23.11 11.60 10.90
C GLN A 80 -24.27 12.49 11.38
N GLY A 81 -24.48 13.65 10.75
CA GLY A 81 -25.61 14.54 11.00
C GLY A 81 -26.67 14.53 9.88
N GLY A 82 -26.65 13.51 9.03
CA GLY A 82 -27.45 13.43 7.80
C GLY A 82 -26.65 13.70 6.53
N LEU A 83 -27.26 13.49 5.38
CA LEU A 83 -26.63 13.52 4.06
C LEU A 83 -27.55 14.18 3.03
N GLN A 84 -27.00 15.07 2.21
CA GLN A 84 -27.67 15.63 1.04
C GLN A 84 -27.19 14.94 -0.22
N ALA A 85 -28.12 14.54 -1.09
CA ALA A 85 -27.81 14.03 -2.43
C ALA A 85 -28.17 15.10 -3.47
N GLY A 86 -27.35 15.23 -4.52
CA GLY A 86 -27.55 16.23 -5.56
C GLY A 86 -26.47 16.20 -6.64
N PHE A 87 -26.23 17.35 -7.27
CA PHE A 87 -25.31 17.49 -8.40
C PHE A 87 -24.35 18.65 -8.22
N TYR A 88 -23.16 18.55 -8.84
CA TYR A 88 -22.27 19.69 -9.05
C TYR A 88 -22.53 20.31 -10.43
N THR A 89 -22.75 21.62 -10.46
CA THR A 89 -22.83 22.40 -11.71
C THR A 89 -21.96 23.64 -11.56
N GLY A 90 -20.99 23.83 -12.47
CA GLY A 90 -20.07 24.98 -12.41
C GLY A 90 -19.32 25.11 -11.07
N GLY A 91 -18.93 23.98 -10.46
CA GLY A 91 -18.23 23.96 -9.16
C GLY A 91 -19.13 24.15 -7.92
N LYS A 92 -20.45 24.30 -8.10
CA LYS A 92 -21.39 24.48 -6.99
C LYS A 92 -22.25 23.23 -6.79
N PHE A 93 -22.28 22.73 -5.56
CA PHE A 93 -23.22 21.69 -5.15
C PHE A 93 -24.64 22.25 -5.02
N THR A 94 -25.61 21.54 -5.60
CA THR A 94 -27.04 21.82 -5.42
C THR A 94 -27.72 20.59 -4.82
N ALA A 95 -28.14 20.71 -3.56
CA ALA A 95 -28.88 19.66 -2.87
C ALA A 95 -30.25 19.46 -3.54
N ARG A 96 -30.62 18.20 -3.75
CA ARG A 96 -31.93 17.81 -4.31
C ARG A 96 -32.72 16.91 -3.35
N TYR A 97 -32.04 16.21 -2.46
CA TYR A 97 -32.64 15.34 -1.45
C TYR A 97 -31.85 15.41 -0.16
N SER A 98 -32.51 15.28 0.99
CA SER A 98 -31.84 15.15 2.30
C SER A 98 -32.32 13.89 3.01
N SER A 99 -31.39 13.14 3.61
CA SER A 99 -31.65 11.91 4.35
C SER A 99 -30.95 11.93 5.70
N ASN A 100 -31.64 11.50 6.76
CA ASN A 100 -31.03 11.26 8.07
C ASN A 100 -30.63 9.78 8.27
N SER A 101 -31.08 8.89 7.39
CA SER A 101 -30.62 7.50 7.34
C SER A 101 -29.46 7.34 6.36
N ALA A 102 -28.81 6.17 6.40
CA ALA A 102 -27.90 5.77 5.33
C ALA A 102 -28.63 5.83 3.97
N VAL A 103 -27.87 6.01 2.90
CA VAL A 103 -28.35 5.97 1.53
C VAL A 103 -27.49 5.01 0.74
N LYS A 104 -28.03 4.49 -0.36
CA LYS A 104 -27.30 3.66 -1.32
C LYS A 104 -27.23 4.38 -2.66
N ALA A 105 -26.17 4.15 -3.44
CA ALA A 105 -26.02 4.69 -4.78
C ALA A 105 -25.54 3.63 -5.78
N SER A 106 -26.06 3.65 -7.00
CA SER A 106 -25.67 2.77 -8.12
C SER A 106 -25.87 3.44 -9.49
N LEU A 107 -25.38 2.78 -10.55
CA LEU A 107 -25.59 3.20 -11.93
C LEU A 107 -26.88 2.60 -12.51
N ASP A 108 -27.53 3.33 -13.41
CA ASP A 108 -28.75 2.92 -14.10
C ASP A 108 -28.44 1.98 -15.27
N ASN A 109 -28.01 0.78 -14.91
CA ASN A 109 -27.56 -0.27 -15.82
C ASN A 109 -28.58 -1.42 -15.89
N TYR A 110 -28.32 -2.41 -16.75
CA TYR A 110 -29.07 -3.67 -16.71
C TYR A 110 -28.79 -4.42 -15.41
N TYR A 111 -29.78 -5.13 -14.88
CA TYR A 111 -29.60 -5.97 -13.70
C TYR A 111 -30.47 -7.22 -13.81
N VAL A 112 -30.18 -8.23 -12.99
CA VAL A 112 -31.01 -9.44 -12.92
C VAL A 112 -31.91 -9.33 -11.70
N LEU A 113 -33.23 -9.28 -11.92
CA LEU A 113 -34.21 -9.55 -10.87
C LEU A 113 -34.25 -11.06 -10.65
N VAL A 114 -33.71 -11.53 -9.52
CA VAL A 114 -33.63 -12.97 -9.20
C VAL A 114 -34.96 -13.48 -8.67
N GLY A 115 -35.66 -12.69 -7.87
CA GLY A 115 -36.95 -13.04 -7.31
C GLY A 115 -37.58 -11.90 -6.52
N SER A 116 -38.88 -12.03 -6.24
CA SER A 116 -39.64 -11.10 -5.40
C SER A 116 -40.28 -11.86 -4.25
N TYR A 117 -39.99 -11.44 -3.03
CA TYR A 117 -40.36 -12.14 -1.80
C TYR A 117 -41.35 -11.32 -0.97
N ALA A 118 -42.13 -11.97 -0.11
CA ALA A 118 -43.09 -11.30 0.76
C ALA A 118 -42.41 -10.71 1.99
N THR A 119 -41.34 -11.35 2.47
CA THR A 119 -40.60 -10.92 3.65
C THR A 119 -39.12 -10.69 3.36
N LEU A 120 -38.46 -9.86 4.19
CA LEU A 120 -37.03 -9.62 4.09
C LEU A 120 -36.22 -10.90 4.39
N ALA A 121 -36.67 -11.71 5.33
CA ALA A 121 -35.99 -12.96 5.72
C ALA A 121 -35.93 -13.97 4.56
N GLU A 122 -37.02 -14.11 3.79
CA GLU A 122 -37.04 -14.94 2.59
C GLU A 122 -36.05 -14.41 1.53
N ALA A 123 -36.04 -13.10 1.30
CA ALA A 123 -35.12 -12.47 0.36
C ALA A 123 -33.65 -12.65 0.79
N GLN A 124 -33.34 -12.50 2.08
CA GLN A 124 -32.01 -12.72 2.65
C GLN A 124 -31.56 -14.17 2.55
N THR A 125 -32.48 -15.13 2.74
CA THR A 125 -32.18 -16.56 2.56
C THR A 125 -31.80 -16.86 1.11
N ALA A 126 -32.52 -16.29 0.14
CA ALA A 126 -32.16 -16.42 -1.26
C ALA A 126 -30.86 -15.67 -1.61
N ALA A 127 -30.62 -14.50 -0.99
CA ALA A 127 -29.41 -13.72 -1.18
C ALA A 127 -28.14 -14.47 -0.71
N GLY A 128 -28.22 -15.22 0.40
CA GLY A 128 -27.11 -16.08 0.86
C GLY A 128 -26.64 -17.06 -0.20
N ARG A 129 -27.55 -17.59 -1.03
CA ARG A 129 -27.19 -18.48 -2.16
C ARG A 129 -26.47 -17.75 -3.29
N ILE A 130 -26.70 -16.45 -3.46
CA ILE A 130 -25.96 -15.61 -4.43
C ILE A 130 -24.56 -15.31 -3.88
N ASP A 131 -24.46 -15.04 -2.57
CA ASP A 131 -23.20 -14.80 -1.87
C ASP A 131 -22.29 -16.04 -1.90
N ASP A 132 -22.84 -17.25 -1.73
CA ASP A 132 -22.14 -18.53 -1.88
C ASP A 132 -21.52 -18.71 -3.29
N MET A 133 -22.07 -18.03 -4.30
CA MET A 133 -21.55 -18.02 -5.68
C MET A 133 -20.48 -16.93 -5.90
N GLY A 134 -20.18 -16.11 -4.89
CA GLY A 134 -19.29 -14.95 -4.99
C GLY A 134 -19.84 -13.84 -5.88
N MET A 135 -21.17 -13.74 -6.00
CA MET A 135 -21.85 -12.73 -6.82
C MET A 135 -22.44 -11.63 -5.94
N SER A 136 -22.43 -10.38 -6.41
CA SER A 136 -23.02 -9.24 -5.70
C SER A 136 -24.55 -9.34 -5.66
N TYR A 137 -25.19 -8.74 -4.66
CA TYR A 137 -26.65 -8.60 -4.64
C TYR A 137 -27.07 -7.30 -3.97
N ASP A 138 -28.31 -6.90 -4.25
CA ASP A 138 -29.04 -5.91 -3.45
C ASP A 138 -30.50 -6.37 -3.28
N ILE A 139 -31.19 -5.85 -2.27
CA ILE A 139 -32.60 -6.12 -2.04
C ILE A 139 -33.35 -4.79 -2.14
N LEU A 140 -34.02 -4.57 -3.27
CA LEU A 140 -34.91 -3.42 -3.44
C LEU A 140 -36.22 -3.65 -2.68
N VAL A 141 -36.80 -2.59 -2.14
CA VAL A 141 -38.07 -2.63 -1.42
C VAL A 141 -39.13 -1.91 -2.24
N GLU A 142 -40.13 -2.67 -2.69
CA GLU A 142 -41.26 -2.17 -3.45
C GLU A 142 -42.54 -2.31 -2.65
N SER A 143 -43.53 -1.45 -2.93
CA SER A 143 -44.89 -1.58 -2.41
C SER A 143 -45.86 -1.45 -3.56
N LEU A 144 -46.40 -2.57 -4.04
CA LEU A 144 -47.28 -2.63 -5.20
C LEU A 144 -48.66 -3.10 -4.76
N SER A 145 -49.72 -2.40 -5.18
CA SER A 145 -51.11 -2.71 -4.79
C SER A 145 -51.29 -2.86 -3.27
N GLY A 146 -50.62 -2.01 -2.49
CA GLY A 146 -50.64 -2.04 -1.03
C GLY A 146 -49.83 -3.18 -0.39
N GLN A 147 -49.19 -4.05 -1.18
CA GLN A 147 -48.36 -5.15 -0.69
C GLN A 147 -46.88 -4.80 -0.79
N LYS A 148 -46.19 -4.85 0.35
CA LYS A 148 -44.73 -4.74 0.40
C LYS A 148 -44.08 -6.00 -0.18
N ARG A 149 -43.05 -5.81 -1.00
CA ARG A 149 -42.27 -6.87 -1.66
C ARG A 149 -40.79 -6.54 -1.60
N TYR A 150 -39.98 -7.58 -1.43
CA TYR A 150 -38.53 -7.50 -1.42
C TYR A 150 -37.98 -8.12 -2.70
N GLN A 151 -37.46 -7.29 -3.59
CA GLN A 151 -36.92 -7.71 -4.88
C GLN A 151 -35.42 -7.96 -4.74
N LEU A 152 -35.01 -9.23 -4.80
CA LEU A 152 -33.60 -9.61 -4.82
C LEU A 152 -33.05 -9.39 -6.21
N ILE A 153 -32.04 -8.53 -6.33
CA ILE A 153 -31.37 -8.22 -7.58
C ILE A 153 -29.89 -8.60 -7.53
N ASN A 154 -29.32 -8.86 -8.71
CA ASN A 154 -27.89 -9.11 -8.88
C ASN A 154 -27.31 -8.16 -9.94
N GLY A 155 -26.18 -7.56 -9.56
CA GLY A 155 -25.30 -6.79 -10.44
C GLY A 155 -25.92 -5.52 -11.04
N TYR A 156 -25.04 -4.75 -11.69
CA TYR A 156 -25.38 -3.58 -12.51
C TYR A 156 -24.48 -3.61 -13.74
N TYR A 157 -24.99 -4.19 -14.81
CA TYR A 157 -24.30 -4.52 -16.05
C TYR A 157 -24.55 -3.45 -17.12
N GLU A 158 -23.47 -2.87 -17.65
CA GLU A 158 -23.58 -1.89 -18.73
C GLU A 158 -24.21 -2.51 -19.98
N TYR A 159 -23.89 -3.78 -20.26
CA TYR A 159 -24.39 -4.50 -21.42
C TYR A 159 -25.40 -5.58 -21.06
N ARG A 160 -26.49 -5.66 -21.84
CA ARG A 160 -27.52 -6.69 -21.69
C ARG A 160 -26.97 -8.12 -21.75
N THR A 161 -26.00 -8.39 -22.61
CA THR A 161 -25.36 -9.70 -22.76
C THR A 161 -24.69 -10.19 -21.47
N GLN A 162 -24.12 -9.27 -20.68
CA GLN A 162 -23.55 -9.59 -19.37
C GLN A 162 -24.67 -9.95 -18.38
N ALA A 163 -25.76 -9.19 -18.36
CA ALA A 163 -26.93 -9.48 -17.53
C ALA A 163 -27.59 -10.82 -17.91
N ASP A 164 -27.68 -11.16 -19.19
CA ASP A 164 -28.21 -12.46 -19.65
C ASP A 164 -27.33 -13.64 -19.21
N SER A 165 -26.01 -13.45 -19.24
CA SER A 165 -25.05 -14.43 -18.73
C SER A 165 -25.21 -14.65 -17.22
N ALA A 166 -25.38 -13.56 -16.45
CA ALA A 166 -25.65 -13.63 -15.02
C ALA A 166 -27.01 -14.28 -14.71
N ARG A 167 -28.07 -13.92 -15.46
CA ARG A 167 -29.41 -14.51 -15.34
C ARG A 167 -29.38 -16.03 -15.49
N THR A 168 -28.59 -16.53 -16.44
CA THR A 168 -28.45 -17.97 -16.69
C THR A 168 -27.88 -18.70 -15.48
N LYS A 169 -26.89 -18.11 -14.79
CA LYS A 169 -26.32 -18.67 -13.55
C LYS A 169 -27.32 -18.65 -12.39
N LEU A 170 -28.16 -17.62 -12.32
CA LEU A 170 -29.07 -17.38 -11.20
C LEU A 170 -30.45 -18.06 -11.35
N ALA A 171 -30.71 -18.68 -12.50
CA ALA A 171 -32.00 -19.33 -12.80
C ALA A 171 -32.38 -20.44 -11.81
N ALA A 172 -31.41 -21.04 -11.12
CA ALA A 172 -31.65 -22.07 -10.10
C ALA A 172 -32.04 -21.51 -8.71
N ILE A 173 -31.91 -20.18 -8.51
CA ILE A 173 -32.22 -19.53 -7.22
C ILE A 173 -33.66 -19.01 -7.21
N GLY A 174 -34.11 -18.42 -8.33
CA GLY A 174 -35.45 -17.87 -8.48
C GLY A 174 -35.81 -17.62 -9.93
N ALA A 175 -36.96 -16.96 -10.16
CA ALA A 175 -37.46 -16.59 -11.48
C ALA A 175 -36.64 -15.44 -12.09
N ALA A 176 -35.37 -15.73 -12.41
CA ALA A 176 -34.40 -14.73 -12.85
C ALA A 176 -34.80 -14.08 -14.18
N LYS A 177 -34.97 -12.75 -14.16
CA LYS A 177 -35.33 -11.92 -15.33
C LYS A 177 -34.35 -10.74 -15.47
N VAL A 178 -33.86 -10.47 -16.68
CA VAL A 178 -33.13 -9.23 -16.95
C VAL A 178 -34.09 -8.04 -16.93
N ARG A 179 -33.73 -7.00 -16.18
CA ARG A 179 -34.37 -5.69 -16.12
C ARG A 179 -33.36 -4.64 -16.58
N GLY A 180 -33.84 -3.43 -16.87
CA GLY A 180 -32.96 -2.37 -17.39
C GLY A 180 -33.51 -0.96 -17.20
N TYR A 181 -32.88 -0.04 -17.91
CA TYR A 181 -33.14 1.39 -17.79
C TYR A 181 -34.36 1.87 -18.60
N MET A 182 -34.99 1.04 -19.43
CA MET A 182 -36.12 1.49 -20.27
C MET A 182 -37.39 1.68 -19.44
N ARG A 183 -37.98 2.88 -19.53
CA ARG A 183 -39.09 3.36 -18.71
C ARG A 183 -39.96 4.34 -19.49
N LEU A 184 -41.19 4.50 -19.01
CA LEU A 184 -42.15 5.49 -19.48
C LEU A 184 -42.12 6.71 -18.56
N THR A 185 -42.42 7.90 -19.09
CA THR A 185 -42.59 9.10 -18.25
C THR A 185 -44.07 9.34 -17.92
N ALA A 186 -44.37 9.58 -16.65
CA ALA A 186 -45.67 10.01 -16.14
C ALA A 186 -45.73 11.54 -15.94
N GLY A 187 -44.79 12.28 -16.53
CA GLY A 187 -44.77 13.74 -16.58
C GLY A 187 -44.06 14.42 -15.41
N LYS A 188 -43.85 15.73 -15.59
CA LYS A 188 -43.18 16.63 -14.63
C LYS A 188 -44.07 16.89 -13.41
N GLN A 189 -43.43 17.14 -12.27
CA GLN A 189 -44.06 17.32 -10.97
C GLN A 189 -43.56 18.62 -10.32
N ALA A 190 -44.42 19.28 -9.55
CA ALA A 190 -44.10 20.58 -8.94
C ALA A 190 -43.08 20.47 -7.79
N SER A 191 -42.96 19.30 -7.16
CA SER A 191 -42.08 19.09 -6.01
C SER A 191 -41.75 17.62 -5.81
N GLN A 192 -40.78 17.34 -4.94
CA GLN A 192 -40.46 15.98 -4.46
C GLN A 192 -41.70 15.27 -3.90
N SER A 193 -42.47 15.94 -3.05
CA SER A 193 -43.66 15.36 -2.43
C SER A 193 -44.75 15.04 -3.45
N ALA A 194 -44.92 15.89 -4.48
CA ALA A 194 -45.84 15.62 -5.57
C ALA A 194 -45.40 14.42 -6.42
N ALA A 195 -44.09 14.31 -6.70
CA ALA A 195 -43.54 13.15 -7.41
C ALA A 195 -43.68 11.85 -6.63
N GLU A 196 -43.41 11.87 -5.32
CA GLU A 196 -43.62 10.69 -4.47
C GLU A 196 -45.10 10.29 -4.41
N ALA A 197 -46.02 11.26 -4.26
CA ALA A 197 -47.46 11.00 -4.28
C ALA A 197 -47.91 10.39 -5.61
N LYS A 198 -47.44 10.92 -6.74
CA LYS A 198 -47.76 10.39 -8.08
C LYS A 198 -47.17 9.00 -8.31
N ALA A 199 -45.94 8.74 -7.85
CA ALA A 199 -45.35 7.41 -7.89
C ALA A 199 -46.16 6.41 -7.03
N ASN A 200 -46.60 6.82 -5.84
CA ASN A 200 -47.41 5.98 -4.96
C ASN A 200 -48.80 5.66 -5.54
N ASP A 201 -49.45 6.58 -6.24
CA ASP A 201 -50.71 6.32 -6.97
C ASP A 201 -50.53 5.22 -8.04
N LEU A 202 -49.44 5.28 -8.81
CA LEU A 202 -49.13 4.28 -9.84
C LEU A 202 -48.76 2.93 -9.22
N ARG A 203 -47.99 2.94 -8.12
CA ARG A 203 -47.67 1.75 -7.32
C ARG A 203 -48.92 1.08 -6.73
N ALA A 204 -49.88 1.86 -6.24
CA ALA A 204 -51.17 1.35 -5.75
C ALA A 204 -51.97 0.65 -6.86
N LYS A 205 -51.79 1.08 -8.12
CA LYS A 205 -52.35 0.44 -9.32
C LYS A 205 -51.53 -0.76 -9.81
N GLY A 206 -50.47 -1.13 -9.10
CA GLY A 206 -49.64 -2.30 -9.39
C GLY A 206 -48.47 -2.04 -10.35
N HIS A 207 -48.12 -0.77 -10.60
CA HIS A 207 -47.03 -0.40 -11.50
C HIS A 207 -45.79 0.06 -10.72
N GLU A 208 -44.63 -0.49 -11.06
CA GLU A 208 -43.35 0.01 -10.55
C GLU A 208 -43.11 1.44 -11.06
N ALA A 209 -43.23 2.43 -10.17
CA ALA A 209 -43.05 3.84 -10.50
C ALA A 209 -42.08 4.49 -9.51
N TYR A 210 -41.27 5.45 -9.96
CA TYR A 210 -40.20 6.03 -9.17
C TYR A 210 -40.11 7.54 -9.39
N PRO A 211 -40.01 8.35 -8.32
CA PRO A 211 -39.66 9.74 -8.45
C PRO A 211 -38.18 9.88 -8.82
N LEU A 212 -37.88 10.91 -9.59
CA LEU A 212 -36.52 11.32 -9.90
C LEU A 212 -36.43 12.84 -9.97
N VAL A 213 -35.22 13.33 -9.80
CA VAL A 213 -34.90 14.76 -9.93
C VAL A 213 -33.84 14.95 -10.99
N ARG A 214 -34.10 15.87 -11.92
CA ARG A 214 -33.17 16.34 -12.94
C ARG A 214 -32.17 17.34 -12.36
N LYS A 215 -31.07 17.57 -13.06
CA LYS A 215 -30.00 18.50 -12.67
C LYS A 215 -30.51 19.94 -12.60
N ASP A 216 -31.45 20.31 -13.47
CA ASP A 216 -32.15 21.60 -13.44
C ASP A 216 -33.10 21.77 -12.23
N GLY A 217 -33.43 20.68 -11.53
CA GLY A 217 -34.33 20.63 -10.38
C GLY A 217 -35.75 20.19 -10.70
N THR A 218 -36.05 19.89 -11.96
CA THR A 218 -37.33 19.33 -12.38
C THR A 218 -37.53 17.95 -11.75
N TRP A 219 -38.67 17.77 -11.08
CA TRP A 219 -39.10 16.46 -10.59
C TRP A 219 -39.93 15.75 -11.66
N GLU A 220 -39.73 14.45 -11.84
CA GLU A 220 -40.51 13.59 -12.74
C GLU A 220 -40.86 12.28 -12.04
N VAL A 221 -41.81 11.53 -12.63
CA VAL A 221 -42.07 10.15 -12.25
C VAL A 221 -41.91 9.26 -13.47
N TRP A 222 -41.08 8.23 -13.34
CA TRP A 222 -40.88 7.22 -14.39
C TRP A 222 -41.45 5.87 -13.97
N VAL A 223 -41.95 5.12 -14.94
CA VAL A 223 -42.66 3.85 -14.74
C VAL A 223 -41.97 2.71 -15.50
N GLY A 224 -41.75 1.59 -14.81
CA GLY A 224 -41.10 0.38 -15.33
C GLY A 224 -39.61 0.28 -14.99
N ASN A 225 -38.99 -0.81 -15.47
CA ASN A 225 -37.53 -1.06 -15.49
C ASN A 225 -37.26 -2.13 -16.57
N GLU A 226 -37.71 -1.87 -17.80
CA GLU A 226 -37.74 -2.89 -18.84
C GLU A 226 -36.41 -3.03 -19.57
N ALA A 227 -36.14 -4.23 -20.07
CA ALA A 227 -34.90 -4.52 -20.80
C ALA A 227 -35.07 -4.38 -22.32
N SER A 228 -36.31 -4.27 -22.81
CA SER A 228 -36.64 -4.17 -24.23
C SER A 228 -37.83 -3.25 -24.50
N GLN A 229 -37.91 -2.75 -25.74
CA GLN A 229 -39.02 -1.92 -26.19
C GLN A 229 -40.37 -2.68 -26.13
N ALA A 230 -40.40 -3.95 -26.50
CA ALA A 230 -41.63 -4.76 -26.45
C ALA A 230 -42.19 -4.91 -25.03
N GLU A 231 -41.33 -5.09 -24.04
CA GLU A 231 -41.74 -5.11 -22.64
C GLU A 231 -42.25 -3.74 -22.18
N LEU A 232 -41.60 -2.66 -22.62
CA LEU A 232 -42.01 -1.30 -22.32
C LEU A 232 -43.40 -0.98 -22.91
N ASP A 233 -43.65 -1.41 -24.15
CA ASP A 233 -44.94 -1.24 -24.82
C ASP A 233 -46.05 -2.01 -24.11
N SER A 234 -45.74 -3.20 -23.58
CA SER A 234 -46.66 -3.97 -22.73
C SER A 234 -47.02 -3.24 -21.43
N VAL A 235 -46.05 -2.57 -20.80
CA VAL A 235 -46.31 -1.73 -19.62
C VAL A 235 -47.18 -0.53 -19.99
N ASN A 236 -46.93 0.12 -21.13
CA ASN A 236 -47.73 1.26 -21.61
C ASN A 236 -49.20 0.85 -21.84
N ALA A 237 -49.42 -0.29 -22.48
CA ALA A 237 -50.76 -0.83 -22.71
C ALA A 237 -51.51 -1.10 -21.39
N LYS A 238 -50.82 -1.66 -20.38
CA LYS A 238 -51.40 -1.91 -19.04
C LYS A 238 -51.75 -0.62 -18.28
N LEU A 239 -51.10 0.49 -18.60
CA LEU A 239 -51.41 1.81 -18.05
C LEU A 239 -52.56 2.52 -18.76
N GLY A 240 -53.17 1.90 -19.78
CA GLY A 240 -54.22 2.51 -20.61
C GLY A 240 -53.71 3.23 -21.85
N GLY A 241 -52.41 3.15 -22.16
CA GLY A 241 -51.78 3.80 -23.32
C GLY A 241 -51.50 5.29 -23.14
N GLY A 242 -50.80 5.89 -24.10
CA GLY A 242 -50.53 7.34 -24.14
C GLY A 242 -49.33 7.83 -23.33
N TYR A 243 -48.59 6.95 -22.65
CA TYR A 243 -47.35 7.32 -21.98
C TYR A 243 -46.20 7.33 -22.99
N ALA A 244 -45.39 8.38 -22.94
CA ALA A 244 -44.18 8.49 -23.76
C ALA A 244 -43.01 7.72 -23.11
N LYS A 245 -42.06 7.28 -23.94
CA LYS A 245 -40.77 6.79 -23.46
C LYS A 245 -40.06 7.91 -22.69
N ALA A 246 -39.51 7.58 -21.53
CA ALA A 246 -38.73 8.51 -20.75
C ALA A 246 -37.47 8.94 -21.51
N ASP A 247 -37.06 10.20 -21.31
CA ASP A 247 -35.86 10.74 -21.93
C ASP A 247 -34.63 10.44 -21.06
N PHE A 248 -33.84 9.47 -21.53
CA PHE A 248 -32.55 9.07 -20.95
C PHE A 248 -31.37 9.88 -21.50
N ALA A 249 -31.60 10.75 -22.50
CA ALA A 249 -30.58 11.33 -23.36
C ALA A 249 -29.85 12.56 -22.79
N PRO A 250 -30.21 13.09 -21.60
CA PRO A 250 -29.23 13.71 -20.73
C PRO A 250 -28.95 12.84 -19.49
N ALA A 251 -27.68 12.70 -19.15
CA ALA A 251 -27.21 11.96 -17.98
C ALA A 251 -27.34 12.77 -16.68
N ASP A 252 -28.51 13.35 -16.47
CA ASP A 252 -28.68 14.46 -15.53
C ASP A 252 -29.72 14.18 -14.45
N TYR A 253 -30.05 12.92 -14.17
CA TYR A 253 -31.06 12.55 -13.18
C TYR A 253 -30.55 11.70 -12.03
N LEU A 254 -31.23 11.83 -10.90
CA LEU A 254 -31.15 10.95 -9.74
C LEU A 254 -32.53 10.37 -9.47
N MET A 255 -32.70 9.09 -9.82
CA MET A 255 -33.89 8.31 -9.49
C MET A 255 -33.79 7.79 -8.06
N ILE A 256 -34.93 7.78 -7.36
CA ILE A 256 -34.98 7.38 -5.96
C ILE A 256 -35.81 6.09 -5.84
N LYS A 257 -35.12 5.00 -5.56
CA LYS A 257 -35.70 3.72 -5.12
C LYS A 257 -35.51 3.55 -3.62
N LYS A 258 -35.92 2.40 -3.10
CA LYS A 258 -35.61 1.97 -1.72
C LYS A 258 -34.87 0.65 -1.74
N SER A 259 -33.89 0.51 -0.85
CA SER A 259 -33.21 -0.77 -0.58
C SER A 259 -33.35 -1.15 0.88
N ALA A 260 -33.35 -2.45 1.15
CA ALA A 260 -33.21 -2.97 2.49
C ALA A 260 -31.72 -2.97 2.88
N TYR A 261 -31.41 -2.39 4.03
CA TYR A 261 -30.06 -2.35 4.57
C TYR A 261 -30.11 -2.41 6.09
N SER A 262 -29.41 -3.38 6.68
CA SER A 262 -29.38 -3.59 8.14
C SER A 262 -30.79 -3.65 8.78
N GLY A 263 -31.74 -4.30 8.08
CA GLY A 263 -33.14 -4.40 8.54
C GLY A 263 -33.99 -3.14 8.34
N MET A 264 -33.42 -2.05 7.84
CA MET A 264 -34.12 -0.78 7.58
C MET A 264 -34.33 -0.56 6.08
N GLU A 265 -35.32 0.28 5.74
CA GLU A 265 -35.48 0.84 4.39
C GLU A 265 -34.65 2.11 4.26
N ILE A 266 -33.79 2.14 3.25
CA ILE A 266 -32.95 3.30 2.96
C ILE A 266 -33.19 3.80 1.53
N PRO A 267 -33.07 5.12 1.27
CA PRO A 267 -33.09 5.64 -0.10
C PRO A 267 -31.96 5.03 -0.93
N HIS A 268 -32.28 4.63 -2.16
CA HIS A 268 -31.33 4.15 -3.15
C HIS A 268 -31.36 5.06 -4.38
N PHE A 269 -30.31 5.86 -4.54
CA PHE A 269 -30.11 6.74 -5.67
C PHE A 269 -29.55 6.00 -6.87
N ILE A 270 -30.24 6.07 -7.99
CA ILE A 270 -29.83 5.48 -9.25
C ILE A 270 -29.59 6.61 -10.23
N GLN A 271 -28.38 6.68 -10.76
CA GLN A 271 -27.96 7.73 -11.69
C GLN A 271 -27.62 7.16 -13.07
N ASN A 272 -27.69 7.98 -14.11
CA ASN A 272 -27.27 7.55 -15.45
C ASN A 272 -25.81 7.05 -15.44
N SER A 273 -25.53 6.03 -16.25
CA SER A 273 -24.21 5.42 -16.42
C SER A 273 -23.21 6.30 -17.19
N ALA A 274 -23.65 7.39 -17.83
CA ALA A 274 -22.73 8.31 -18.50
C ALA A 274 -21.89 9.15 -17.50
N LYS A 275 -20.90 9.88 -18.02
CA LYS A 275 -19.80 10.59 -17.31
C LYS A 275 -20.21 11.64 -16.25
N GLU A 276 -21.48 11.80 -15.93
CA GLU A 276 -21.95 12.78 -14.93
C GLU A 276 -21.82 12.23 -13.50
N GLU A 277 -21.75 13.16 -12.55
CA GLU A 277 -21.40 12.88 -11.16
C GLU A 277 -22.56 13.26 -10.23
N SER A 278 -23.04 12.29 -9.46
CA SER A 278 -23.84 12.60 -8.28
C SER A 278 -22.94 12.86 -7.09
N ALA A 279 -23.45 13.69 -6.19
CA ALA A 279 -22.73 14.11 -5.02
C ALA A 279 -23.55 13.88 -3.75
N PHE A 280 -22.84 13.39 -2.73
CA PHE A 280 -23.35 13.11 -1.41
C PHE A 280 -22.56 13.92 -0.39
N VAL A 281 -23.21 14.93 0.18
CA VAL A 281 -22.58 15.92 1.07
C VAL A 281 -23.12 15.75 2.49
N PRO A 282 -22.26 15.53 3.50
CA PRO A 282 -22.70 15.36 4.88
C PRO A 282 -23.18 16.68 5.48
N ILE A 283 -24.13 16.58 6.40
CA ILE A 283 -24.64 17.70 7.22
C ILE A 283 -24.19 17.47 8.66
N GLY A 284 -24.11 18.55 9.45
CA GLY A 284 -23.85 18.51 10.88
C GLY A 284 -22.39 18.80 11.25
N THR A 285 -22.04 18.52 12.50
CA THR A 285 -20.68 18.76 13.02
C THR A 285 -20.25 17.56 13.87
N PRO A 286 -19.19 16.83 13.46
CA PRO A 286 -18.41 17.03 12.24
C PRO A 286 -19.19 16.61 10.97
N ALA A 287 -18.99 17.34 9.87
CA ALA A 287 -19.60 17.03 8.58
C ALA A 287 -18.78 15.91 7.89
N VAL A 288 -19.10 14.66 8.21
CA VAL A 288 -18.41 13.49 7.66
C VAL A 288 -19.37 12.44 7.12
N THR A 289 -18.95 11.76 6.06
CA THR A 289 -19.67 10.65 5.43
C THR A 289 -18.91 9.36 5.65
N LYS A 290 -19.56 8.37 6.26
CA LYS A 290 -19.08 6.99 6.32
C LYS A 290 -19.36 6.28 5.01
N VAL A 291 -18.31 5.73 4.39
CA VAL A 291 -18.41 4.80 3.25
C VAL A 291 -18.32 3.39 3.82
N MET A 292 -19.43 2.65 3.78
CA MET A 292 -19.56 1.39 4.53
C MET A 292 -18.64 0.30 3.96
N GLU A 293 -18.47 0.25 2.64
CA GLU A 293 -17.62 -0.71 1.93
C GLU A 293 -16.12 -0.53 2.27
N LYS A 294 -15.72 0.67 2.75
CA LYS A 294 -14.35 0.96 3.21
C LYS A 294 -14.22 0.94 4.73
N ALA A 295 -15.35 0.89 5.46
CA ALA A 295 -15.42 1.06 6.91
C ALA A 295 -14.68 2.33 7.41
N ARG A 296 -14.76 3.43 6.66
CA ARG A 296 -14.06 4.70 6.95
C ARG A 296 -14.97 5.89 6.78
N GLU A 297 -14.65 6.96 7.49
CA GLU A 297 -15.34 8.24 7.43
C GLU A 297 -14.48 9.25 6.69
N TYR A 298 -15.12 10.13 5.94
CA TYR A 298 -14.46 11.08 5.06
C TYR A 298 -15.09 12.47 5.21
N ARG A 299 -14.24 13.50 5.20
CA ARG A 299 -14.67 14.90 5.06
C ARG A 299 -15.02 15.20 3.60
N GLY A 300 -15.71 16.31 3.36
CA GLY A 300 -16.09 16.74 2.02
C GLY A 300 -17.24 15.89 1.44
N ALA A 301 -17.35 15.88 0.13
CA ALA A 301 -18.38 15.13 -0.58
C ALA A 301 -17.87 13.74 -0.98
N ILE A 302 -18.80 12.80 -1.10
CA ILE A 302 -18.57 11.56 -1.86
C ILE A 302 -19.25 11.73 -3.21
N LEU A 303 -18.49 11.57 -4.28
CA LEU A 303 -18.99 11.56 -5.65
C LEU A 303 -19.11 10.12 -6.12
N VAL A 304 -20.16 9.85 -6.89
CA VAL A 304 -20.33 8.59 -7.59
C VAL A 304 -20.41 8.90 -9.09
N GLN A 305 -19.54 8.27 -9.88
CA GLN A 305 -19.46 8.50 -11.33
C GLN A 305 -19.40 7.17 -12.08
N GLY A 306 -20.08 7.07 -13.21
CA GLY A 306 -19.93 5.93 -14.11
C GLY A 306 -18.61 5.98 -14.88
N TYR A 307 -17.76 4.96 -14.74
CA TYR A 307 -16.54 4.79 -15.53
C TYR A 307 -16.15 3.31 -15.62
N ASN A 308 -15.69 2.86 -16.80
CA ASN A 308 -15.28 1.46 -17.03
C ASN A 308 -16.31 0.41 -16.52
N GLU A 309 -17.59 0.60 -16.82
CA GLU A 309 -18.70 -0.30 -16.45
C GLU A 309 -18.99 -0.41 -14.94
N LYS A 310 -18.39 0.45 -14.09
CA LYS A 310 -18.59 0.41 -12.62
C LYS A 310 -18.84 1.80 -12.03
N PRO A 311 -19.56 1.90 -10.89
CA PRO A 311 -19.55 3.11 -10.09
C PRO A 311 -18.16 3.32 -9.50
N HIS A 312 -17.53 4.42 -9.89
CA HIS A 312 -16.33 4.92 -9.25
C HIS A 312 -16.75 5.81 -8.07
N VAL A 313 -16.19 5.53 -6.89
CA VAL A 313 -16.48 6.28 -5.67
C VAL A 313 -15.28 7.14 -5.35
N ILE A 314 -15.51 8.45 -5.28
CA ILE A 314 -14.47 9.47 -5.21
C ILE A 314 -14.75 10.35 -4.00
N ASN A 315 -13.76 10.58 -3.15
CA ASN A 315 -13.85 11.61 -2.14
C ASN A 315 -13.40 12.94 -2.73
N TYR A 316 -14.31 13.92 -2.73
CA TYR A 316 -14.06 15.28 -3.17
C TYR A 316 -13.97 16.19 -1.95
N VAL A 317 -12.75 16.57 -1.61
CA VAL A 317 -12.40 17.14 -0.30
C VAL A 317 -11.38 18.26 -0.48
N GLY A 318 -11.41 19.27 0.40
CA GLY A 318 -10.40 20.33 0.40
C GLY A 318 -9.01 19.74 0.66
N LEU A 319 -7.99 20.26 -0.03
CA LEU A 319 -6.63 19.76 0.02
C LEU A 319 -6.07 19.59 1.45
N ASP A 320 -6.28 20.55 2.34
CA ASP A 320 -5.77 20.43 3.71
C ASP A 320 -6.55 19.42 4.55
N GLN A 321 -7.86 19.28 4.30
CA GLN A 321 -8.67 18.23 4.93
C GLN A 321 -8.29 16.84 4.44
N TYR A 322 -7.87 16.72 3.18
CA TYR A 322 -7.25 15.50 2.68
C TYR A 322 -5.96 15.19 3.45
N LEU A 323 -5.10 16.19 3.66
CA LEU A 323 -3.84 16.00 4.38
C LEU A 323 -4.01 15.58 5.84
N TYR A 324 -5.11 15.97 6.51
CA TYR A 324 -5.44 15.44 7.84
C TYR A 324 -5.54 13.90 7.87
N GLY A 325 -6.00 13.30 6.78
CA GLY A 325 -6.10 11.84 6.64
C GLY A 325 -4.84 11.16 6.07
N VAL A 326 -3.88 11.93 5.55
CA VAL A 326 -2.59 11.45 5.01
C VAL A 326 -1.49 11.52 6.06
N LEU A 327 -1.31 12.70 6.66
CA LEU A 327 -0.17 12.97 7.55
C LEU A 327 0.02 11.94 8.66
N PRO A 328 -1.01 11.52 9.42
CA PRO A 328 -0.87 10.52 10.49
C PRO A 328 -0.56 9.10 9.97
N GLN A 329 -0.67 8.85 8.66
CA GLN A 329 -0.25 7.58 8.03
C GLN A 329 1.18 7.62 7.54
N GLU A 330 1.74 8.81 7.36
CA GLU A 330 3.11 9.01 6.91
C GLU A 330 4.05 9.24 8.09
N MET A 331 3.67 10.07 9.06
CA MET A 331 4.37 10.28 10.32
C MET A 331 3.42 10.10 11.48
N ALA A 332 3.84 9.33 12.50
CA ALA A 332 2.98 9.05 13.63
C ALA A 332 2.70 10.31 14.46
N SER A 333 1.50 10.36 15.05
CA SER A 333 1.20 11.32 16.12
C SER A 333 2.20 11.16 17.28
N GLY A 334 2.62 12.28 17.86
CA GLY A 334 3.67 12.40 18.87
C GLY A 334 5.05 12.75 18.32
N TRP A 335 5.22 12.81 16.99
CA TRP A 335 6.47 13.25 16.36
C TRP A 335 6.69 14.76 16.53
N PRO A 336 7.95 15.25 16.48
CA PRO A 336 8.26 16.67 16.59
C PRO A 336 7.48 17.52 15.57
N MET A 337 6.90 18.63 16.03
CA MET A 337 6.05 19.50 15.22
C MET A 337 6.73 19.97 13.91
N GLU A 338 8.02 20.28 13.95
CA GLU A 338 8.77 20.72 12.75
C GLU A 338 8.95 19.58 11.72
N ALA A 339 9.04 18.33 12.16
CA ALA A 339 9.05 17.18 11.25
C ALA A 339 7.66 16.97 10.62
N LEU A 340 6.59 17.07 11.42
CA LEU A 340 5.22 17.00 10.94
C LEU A 340 4.90 18.10 9.92
N LYS A 341 5.34 19.34 10.17
CA LYS A 341 5.22 20.47 9.22
C LYS A 341 5.96 20.21 7.92
N ALA A 342 7.18 19.68 7.98
CA ALA A 342 7.95 19.33 6.79
C ALA A 342 7.20 18.27 5.95
N GLN A 343 6.70 17.21 6.60
CA GLN A 343 5.89 16.20 5.92
C GLN A 343 4.59 16.77 5.35
N ALA A 344 3.93 17.71 6.03
CA ALA A 344 2.71 18.34 5.52
C ALA A 344 2.95 19.11 4.22
N VAL A 345 4.03 19.90 4.16
CA VAL A 345 4.41 20.65 2.94
C VAL A 345 4.80 19.70 1.81
N ALA A 346 5.59 18.65 2.11
CA ALA A 346 5.97 17.64 1.12
C ALA A 346 4.73 16.94 0.56
N ALA A 347 3.86 16.42 1.43
CA ALA A 347 2.63 15.75 1.02
C ALA A 347 1.68 16.67 0.23
N ARG A 348 1.54 17.94 0.64
CA ARG A 348 0.75 18.94 -0.10
C ARG A 348 1.30 19.16 -1.50
N THR A 349 2.62 19.32 -1.62
CA THR A 349 3.27 19.55 -2.91
C THR A 349 3.06 18.37 -3.85
N TYR A 350 3.18 17.13 -3.33
CA TYR A 350 2.88 15.91 -4.08
C TYR A 350 1.43 15.93 -4.60
N ALA A 351 0.47 16.13 -3.70
CA ALA A 351 -0.95 16.13 -4.05
C ALA A 351 -1.26 17.17 -5.13
N VAL A 352 -0.82 18.43 -4.94
CA VAL A 352 -1.04 19.53 -5.89
C VAL A 352 -0.47 19.24 -7.26
N ARG A 353 0.71 18.61 -7.33
CA ARG A 353 1.34 18.21 -8.59
C ARG A 353 0.54 17.14 -9.36
N LYS A 354 -0.31 16.36 -8.70
CA LYS A 354 -1.18 15.35 -9.35
C LYS A 354 -2.58 15.90 -9.67
N MET A 355 -2.99 17.01 -9.07
CA MET A 355 -4.31 17.61 -9.27
C MET A 355 -4.54 18.03 -10.72
N GLY A 356 -5.74 17.75 -11.23
CA GLY A 356 -6.15 18.02 -12.61
C GLY A 356 -5.61 17.01 -13.62
N GLY A 357 -4.72 16.11 -13.21
CA GLY A 357 -4.14 15.08 -14.09
C GLY A 357 -5.09 13.92 -14.36
N ASN A 358 -6.10 13.70 -13.50
CA ASN A 358 -7.02 12.55 -13.58
C ASN A 358 -6.30 11.23 -13.90
N ARG A 359 -5.18 10.96 -13.20
CA ARG A 359 -4.30 9.80 -13.44
C ARG A 359 -5.08 8.49 -13.48
N TRP A 360 -6.18 8.41 -12.73
CA TRP A 360 -7.04 7.24 -12.61
C TRP A 360 -8.34 7.35 -13.43
N GLY A 361 -8.34 8.18 -14.47
CA GLY A 361 -9.47 8.46 -15.36
C GLY A 361 -10.44 9.51 -14.80
N VAL A 362 -10.82 9.36 -13.52
CA VAL A 362 -11.83 10.21 -12.84
C VAL A 362 -11.36 10.82 -11.52
N ALA A 363 -10.17 10.44 -11.06
CA ALA A 363 -9.57 10.90 -9.82
C ALA A 363 -8.12 11.34 -10.05
N ASP A 364 -7.70 12.37 -9.30
CA ASP A 364 -6.35 12.92 -9.33
C ASP A 364 -5.36 11.90 -8.75
N ILE A 365 -5.77 11.28 -7.63
CA ILE A 365 -4.98 10.34 -6.83
C ILE A 365 -5.86 9.22 -6.26
N SER A 366 -5.24 8.14 -5.82
CA SER A 366 -5.85 7.00 -5.13
C SER A 366 -5.72 7.12 -3.60
N ASP A 367 -6.54 6.37 -2.85
CA ASP A 367 -6.47 6.30 -1.37
C ASP A 367 -5.50 5.21 -0.84
N ASP A 368 -4.54 4.78 -1.66
CA ASP A 368 -3.62 3.69 -1.38
C ASP A 368 -2.15 4.08 -1.64
N VAL A 369 -1.23 3.15 -1.35
CA VAL A 369 0.23 3.36 -1.37
C VAL A 369 0.82 3.70 -2.75
N TRP A 370 0.03 3.58 -3.82
CA TRP A 370 0.43 4.00 -5.17
C TRP A 370 0.58 5.51 -5.29
N ASP A 371 -0.16 6.27 -4.46
CA ASP A 371 -0.03 7.73 -4.36
C ASP A 371 0.37 8.11 -2.94
N GLN A 372 -0.60 8.28 -2.04
CA GLN A 372 -0.34 8.53 -0.62
C GLN A 372 -1.40 7.79 0.20
N ALA A 373 -1.00 7.27 1.37
CA ALA A 373 -1.92 6.52 2.22
C ALA A 373 -2.97 7.44 2.86
N TYR A 374 -4.10 7.63 2.18
CA TYR A 374 -5.23 8.40 2.68
C TYR A 374 -6.24 7.50 3.40
N ARG A 375 -6.45 7.75 4.70
CA ARG A 375 -7.36 6.95 5.54
C ARG A 375 -8.57 7.71 6.06
N GLY A 376 -8.78 8.94 5.57
CA GLY A 376 -9.94 9.76 5.90
C GLY A 376 -9.95 10.23 7.36
N TYR A 377 -11.14 10.65 7.80
CA TYR A 377 -11.38 11.28 9.09
C TYR A 377 -11.05 10.37 10.29
N THR A 378 -11.24 9.05 10.16
CA THR A 378 -11.03 8.10 11.26
C THR A 378 -9.57 7.94 11.70
N ARG A 379 -8.62 8.52 10.96
CA ARG A 379 -7.19 8.50 11.27
C ARG A 379 -6.59 9.84 11.61
N GLU A 380 -7.37 10.92 11.57
CA GLU A 380 -6.88 12.25 11.94
C GLU A 380 -6.35 12.26 13.38
N ALA A 381 -5.30 13.05 13.62
CA ALA A 381 -4.73 13.28 14.93
C ALA A 381 -4.47 14.78 15.12
N GLU A 382 -4.70 15.28 16.33
CA GLU A 382 -4.70 16.72 16.64
C GLU A 382 -3.37 17.41 16.27
N ASP A 383 -2.24 16.83 16.65
CA ASP A 383 -0.91 17.38 16.36
C ASP A 383 -0.58 17.37 14.85
N THR A 384 -0.99 16.31 14.15
CA THR A 384 -0.84 16.25 12.69
C THR A 384 -1.72 17.28 11.98
N ASN A 385 -2.96 17.50 12.46
CA ASN A 385 -3.85 18.52 11.95
C ASN A 385 -3.29 19.93 12.22
N GLN A 386 -2.70 20.17 13.39
CA GLN A 386 -2.01 21.42 13.71
C GLN A 386 -0.83 21.69 12.76
N ALA A 387 -0.04 20.67 12.41
CA ALA A 387 1.06 20.81 11.45
C ALA A 387 0.58 21.15 10.04
N VAL A 388 -0.51 20.51 9.58
CA VAL A 388 -1.16 20.86 8.30
C VAL A 388 -1.63 22.30 8.31
N ASN A 389 -2.32 22.73 9.37
CA ASN A 389 -2.83 24.09 9.52
C ASN A 389 -1.72 25.14 9.58
N ALA A 390 -0.66 24.88 10.34
CA ALA A 390 0.48 25.79 10.47
C ALA A 390 1.29 25.95 9.17
N THR A 391 1.06 25.11 8.17
CA THR A 391 1.70 25.15 6.85
C THR A 391 0.68 25.31 5.72
N MET A 392 -0.53 25.80 6.04
CA MET A 392 -1.61 25.97 5.07
C MET A 392 -1.15 26.73 3.83
N GLY A 393 -1.43 26.18 2.64
CA GLY A 393 -1.05 26.78 1.36
C GLY A 393 0.46 26.77 1.03
N GLN A 394 1.31 26.23 1.90
CA GLN A 394 2.75 26.13 1.64
C GLN A 394 3.09 24.90 0.80
N VAL A 395 3.84 25.14 -0.27
CA VAL A 395 4.28 24.14 -1.26
C VAL A 395 5.72 24.40 -1.68
N LEU A 396 6.39 23.37 -2.19
CA LEU A 396 7.73 23.47 -2.75
C LEU A 396 7.70 23.69 -4.27
N THR A 397 8.42 24.70 -4.74
CA THR A 397 8.56 25.00 -6.16
C THR A 397 10.02 25.15 -6.58
N LYS A 398 10.31 24.92 -7.85
CA LYS A 398 11.59 25.26 -8.48
C LYS A 398 11.32 25.78 -9.88
N ASN A 399 11.91 26.92 -10.23
CA ASN A 399 11.67 27.61 -11.51
C ASN A 399 10.18 27.83 -11.81
N GLY A 400 9.39 28.13 -10.78
CA GLY A 400 7.95 28.37 -10.90
C GLY A 400 7.08 27.11 -11.12
N ALA A 401 7.64 25.90 -11.08
CA ALA A 401 6.90 24.65 -11.18
C ALA A 401 6.91 23.88 -9.84
N TYR A 402 5.85 23.09 -9.55
CA TYR A 402 5.83 22.22 -8.38
C TYR A 402 6.87 21.11 -8.49
N VAL A 403 7.61 20.88 -7.41
CA VAL A 403 8.65 19.84 -7.37
C VAL A 403 8.06 18.48 -7.01
N GLU A 404 8.71 17.41 -7.46
CA GLU A 404 8.42 16.05 -7.00
C GLU A 404 8.97 15.88 -5.57
N THR A 405 8.10 15.53 -4.64
CA THR A 405 8.43 15.48 -3.20
C THR A 405 8.47 14.04 -2.72
N LEU A 406 9.41 13.26 -3.25
CA LEU A 406 9.65 11.90 -2.77
C LEU A 406 10.07 11.92 -1.30
N TYR A 407 9.62 10.95 -0.54
CA TYR A 407 10.04 10.74 0.85
C TYR A 407 9.99 9.26 1.21
N SER A 408 10.83 8.83 2.14
CA SER A 408 10.81 7.46 2.65
C SER A 408 11.19 7.39 4.13
N SER A 409 11.02 6.22 4.75
CA SER A 409 11.07 6.11 6.21
C SER A 409 12.41 6.50 6.82
N ASN A 410 13.51 5.91 6.34
CA ASN A 410 14.85 6.15 6.86
C ASN A 410 15.88 5.90 5.77
N HIS A 411 16.85 6.79 5.61
CA HIS A 411 17.85 6.68 4.52
C HIS A 411 19.15 5.99 4.97
N GLY A 412 19.23 5.59 6.24
CA GLY A 412 20.40 4.92 6.81
C GLY A 412 21.59 5.86 6.95
N GLY A 413 21.39 7.18 7.00
CA GLY A 413 22.45 8.16 7.15
C GLY A 413 22.77 8.97 5.88
N TYR A 414 22.25 8.59 4.71
CA TYR A 414 22.52 9.29 3.45
C TYR A 414 21.40 9.01 2.43
N SER A 415 20.85 10.03 1.77
CA SER A 415 19.83 9.86 0.70
C SER A 415 20.47 9.51 -0.64
N GLY A 416 19.71 8.94 -1.57
CA GLY A 416 20.15 8.67 -2.93
C GLY A 416 19.92 9.82 -3.91
N ASP A 417 20.67 9.81 -5.02
CA ASP A 417 20.39 10.61 -6.21
C ASP A 417 19.36 9.87 -7.08
N VAL A 418 18.25 10.55 -7.43
CA VAL A 418 17.18 9.94 -8.23
C VAL A 418 17.64 9.53 -9.64
N ALA A 419 18.65 10.21 -10.20
CA ALA A 419 19.24 9.86 -11.48
C ALA A 419 20.09 8.59 -11.38
N GLU A 420 20.74 8.35 -10.25
CA GLU A 420 21.51 7.12 -10.01
C GLU A 420 20.58 5.94 -9.70
N ILE A 421 19.60 6.13 -8.81
CA ILE A 421 18.78 5.04 -8.29
C ILE A 421 17.66 4.62 -9.25
N TRP A 422 16.95 5.58 -9.84
CA TRP A 422 15.80 5.34 -10.73
C TRP A 422 16.07 5.72 -12.19
N GLY A 423 17.25 6.25 -12.52
CA GLY A 423 17.57 6.70 -13.88
C GLY A 423 16.83 7.98 -14.32
N SER A 424 16.09 8.63 -13.40
CA SER A 424 15.24 9.78 -13.75
C SER A 424 16.08 11.01 -14.06
N GLN A 425 15.81 11.66 -15.18
CA GLN A 425 16.57 12.83 -15.66
C GLN A 425 15.79 14.14 -15.41
N GLY A 426 16.51 15.26 -15.30
CA GLY A 426 15.89 16.59 -15.16
C GLY A 426 15.32 16.92 -13.78
N ILE A 427 15.66 16.13 -12.75
CA ILE A 427 15.26 16.32 -11.36
C ILE A 427 16.51 16.64 -10.53
N ASP A 428 17.01 17.87 -10.68
CA ASP A 428 18.27 18.32 -10.09
C ASP A 428 18.18 18.67 -8.59
N TYR A 429 16.96 18.68 -8.02
CA TYR A 429 16.72 18.95 -6.60
C TYR A 429 16.60 17.68 -5.74
N LEU A 430 16.56 16.48 -6.35
CA LEU A 430 16.56 15.19 -5.65
C LEU A 430 17.94 14.54 -5.74
N LYS A 431 18.90 15.18 -5.07
CA LYS A 431 20.30 14.73 -4.99
C LYS A 431 20.58 13.99 -3.69
N ALA A 432 21.66 13.21 -3.73
CA ALA A 432 22.14 12.52 -2.55
C ALA A 432 22.67 13.54 -1.53
N VAL A 433 22.16 13.49 -0.30
CA VAL A 433 22.55 14.36 0.82
C VAL A 433 22.76 13.54 2.08
N GLU A 434 23.66 14.00 2.94
CA GLU A 434 23.83 13.43 4.27
C GLU A 434 22.53 13.50 5.06
N SER A 435 22.23 12.47 5.85
CA SER A 435 21.06 12.39 6.71
C SER A 435 21.46 11.84 8.08
N PRO A 436 22.44 12.47 8.78
CA PRO A 436 23.03 11.92 10.01
C PRO A 436 21.99 11.73 11.12
N TRP A 437 20.91 12.51 11.08
CA TRP A 437 19.79 12.44 12.00
C TRP A 437 18.96 11.15 11.90
N ASP A 438 19.15 10.35 10.84
CA ASP A 438 18.55 9.01 10.74
C ASP A 438 18.94 8.11 11.91
N ALA A 439 20.07 8.37 12.57
CA ALA A 439 20.53 7.65 13.76
C ALA A 439 19.56 7.76 14.95
N GLU A 440 18.65 8.75 14.97
CA GLU A 440 17.63 8.84 16.01
C GLU A 440 16.70 7.60 16.00
N SER A 441 16.55 6.92 14.86
CA SER A 441 15.74 5.70 14.74
C SER A 441 16.38 4.48 15.43
N THR A 442 17.69 4.50 15.69
CA THR A 442 18.43 3.41 16.34
C THR A 442 19.02 3.81 17.69
N ARG A 443 18.83 5.05 18.15
CA ARG A 443 19.44 5.62 19.35
C ARG A 443 19.23 4.81 20.64
N ARG A 444 18.12 4.07 20.74
CA ARG A 444 17.77 3.28 21.93
C ARG A 444 18.05 1.79 21.78
N GLU A 445 18.60 1.37 20.64
CA GLU A 445 18.86 -0.04 20.40
C GLU A 445 20.07 -0.54 21.20
N PRO A 446 20.00 -1.75 21.78
CA PRO A 446 21.13 -2.32 22.50
C PRO A 446 22.34 -2.51 21.59
N LEU A 447 23.54 -2.37 22.15
CA LEU A 447 24.75 -2.88 21.49
C LEU A 447 24.82 -4.41 21.64
N THR A 448 25.34 -5.08 20.63
CA THR A 448 25.62 -6.51 20.64
C THR A 448 27.10 -6.78 20.32
N TYR A 449 27.63 -7.86 20.89
CA TYR A 449 28.96 -8.37 20.61
C TYR A 449 28.85 -9.69 19.86
N ARG A 450 29.60 -9.83 18.78
CA ARG A 450 29.90 -11.13 18.21
C ARG A 450 30.98 -11.76 19.05
N VAL A 451 30.67 -12.86 19.71
CA VAL A 451 31.56 -13.54 20.64
C VAL A 451 31.95 -14.92 20.16
N GLN A 452 33.15 -15.37 20.54
CA GLN A 452 33.55 -16.76 20.51
C GLN A 452 33.53 -17.33 21.93
N LEU A 453 32.78 -18.42 22.11
CA LEU A 453 32.75 -19.18 23.35
C LEU A 453 33.97 -20.11 23.47
N PRO A 454 34.32 -20.61 24.67
CA PRO A 454 35.39 -21.60 24.84
C PRO A 454 35.20 -22.89 24.04
N SER A 455 33.94 -23.24 23.70
CA SER A 455 33.62 -24.36 22.82
C SER A 455 34.03 -24.14 21.36
N GLY A 456 34.42 -22.92 20.98
CA GLY A 456 34.66 -22.49 19.61
C GLY A 456 33.41 -22.01 18.88
N LEU A 457 32.22 -22.11 19.48
CA LEU A 457 30.98 -21.56 18.91
C LEU A 457 31.08 -20.03 18.80
N ILE A 458 30.77 -19.50 17.61
CA ILE A 458 30.70 -18.07 17.35
C ILE A 458 29.24 -17.64 17.18
N GLY A 459 28.83 -16.56 17.84
CA GLY A 459 27.51 -15.97 17.68
C GLY A 459 27.38 -14.64 18.39
N TRP A 460 26.19 -14.05 18.39
CA TRP A 460 25.91 -12.72 18.90
C TRP A 460 25.27 -12.76 20.28
N MET A 461 25.72 -11.86 21.16
CA MET A 461 25.18 -11.66 22.51
C MET A 461 24.96 -10.17 22.76
N ARG A 462 24.00 -9.79 23.59
CA ARG A 462 23.86 -8.39 24.02
C ARG A 462 25.09 -7.96 24.82
N ALA A 463 25.61 -6.78 24.53
CA ALA A 463 26.78 -6.22 25.20
C ALA A 463 26.57 -6.07 26.71
N SER A 464 25.33 -5.80 27.13
CA SER A 464 24.95 -5.72 28.55
C SER A 464 25.14 -7.02 29.33
N GLY A 465 25.26 -8.16 28.65
CA GLY A 465 25.53 -9.47 29.24
C GLY A 465 27.02 -9.81 29.42
N VAL A 466 27.94 -8.94 28.96
CA VAL A 466 29.38 -9.21 28.93
C VAL A 466 30.15 -8.03 29.54
N THR A 467 30.95 -8.30 30.57
CA THR A 467 31.87 -7.32 31.14
C THR A 467 33.22 -7.44 30.46
N LYS A 468 33.61 -6.44 29.65
CA LYS A 468 34.95 -6.38 29.02
C LYS A 468 36.04 -6.31 30.09
N ASP A 469 37.11 -7.10 29.93
CA ASP A 469 38.13 -7.25 30.97
C ASP A 469 39.59 -7.25 30.46
N GLY A 470 39.82 -7.15 29.15
CA GLY A 470 41.18 -7.06 28.60
C GLY A 470 41.28 -7.43 27.13
N THR A 471 42.46 -7.89 26.74
CA THR A 471 42.81 -8.31 25.38
C THR A 471 43.63 -9.59 25.44
N ASN A 472 43.40 -10.54 24.53
CA ASN A 472 44.20 -11.76 24.46
C ASN A 472 45.50 -11.57 23.65
N ALA A 473 46.37 -12.58 23.61
CA ALA A 473 47.65 -12.52 22.90
C ALA A 473 47.51 -12.32 21.37
N ALA A 474 46.33 -12.60 20.81
CA ALA A 474 46.03 -12.37 19.40
C ALA A 474 45.42 -10.98 19.14
N GLY A 475 45.31 -10.11 20.16
CA GLY A 475 44.83 -8.75 20.03
C GLY A 475 43.31 -8.58 20.13
N PHE A 476 42.55 -9.64 20.40
CA PHE A 476 41.10 -9.56 20.54
C PHE A 476 40.68 -9.13 21.94
N ALA A 477 39.66 -8.28 22.03
CA ALA A 477 39.03 -7.95 23.30
C ALA A 477 38.47 -9.22 23.97
N THR A 478 38.57 -9.28 25.28
CA THR A 478 37.99 -10.36 26.09
C THR A 478 36.97 -9.80 27.06
N GLY A 479 36.05 -10.67 27.49
CA GLY A 479 35.13 -10.34 28.55
C GLY A 479 34.63 -11.56 29.30
N VAL A 480 33.92 -11.29 30.40
CA VAL A 480 33.30 -12.28 31.27
C VAL A 480 31.78 -12.09 31.23
N VAL A 481 31.07 -13.19 31.00
CA VAL A 481 29.61 -13.20 31.03
C VAL A 481 29.13 -12.93 32.46
N ASN A 482 28.23 -11.95 32.63
CA ASN A 482 27.90 -11.38 33.94
C ASN A 482 26.66 -12.01 34.62
N ALA A 483 25.87 -12.80 33.90
CA ALA A 483 24.67 -13.48 34.38
C ALA A 483 24.53 -14.87 33.73
N ASP A 484 23.72 -15.74 34.33
CA ASP A 484 23.44 -17.05 33.75
C ASP A 484 22.47 -16.95 32.57
N ALA A 485 22.46 -18.00 31.75
CA ALA A 485 21.57 -18.18 30.61
C ALA A 485 21.57 -17.01 29.60
N GLN A 486 22.73 -16.38 29.37
CA GLN A 486 22.84 -15.36 28.34
C GLN A 486 22.80 -16.00 26.95
N ALA A 487 21.78 -15.66 26.16
CA ALA A 487 21.56 -16.27 24.85
C ALA A 487 22.61 -15.82 23.83
N VAL A 488 23.24 -16.80 23.17
CA VAL A 488 24.09 -16.62 22.00
C VAL A 488 23.27 -16.93 20.75
N ARG A 489 23.28 -16.04 19.76
CA ARG A 489 22.37 -16.05 18.61
C ARG A 489 23.13 -16.07 17.27
N PRO A 490 22.51 -16.54 16.18
CA PRO A 490 23.19 -16.57 14.87
C PRO A 490 23.35 -15.18 14.24
N VAL A 491 22.50 -14.23 14.63
CA VAL A 491 22.46 -12.84 14.14
C VAL A 491 22.28 -11.89 15.33
N PRO A 492 22.64 -10.59 15.22
CA PRO A 492 22.49 -9.61 16.30
C PRO A 492 21.03 -9.20 16.52
N ASN A 493 20.11 -10.16 16.63
CA ASN A 493 18.68 -9.93 16.84
C ASN A 493 18.20 -10.68 18.08
N TYR A 494 17.66 -9.96 19.06
CA TYR A 494 17.14 -10.54 20.30
C TYR A 494 16.10 -11.65 20.11
N TYR A 495 15.31 -11.61 19.03
CA TYR A 495 14.26 -12.58 18.72
C TYR A 495 14.72 -13.77 17.89
N ALA A 496 15.98 -13.80 17.44
CA ALA A 496 16.52 -14.95 16.73
C ALA A 496 16.61 -16.18 17.66
N SER A 497 16.61 -17.38 17.08
CA SER A 497 16.77 -18.61 17.85
C SER A 497 18.08 -18.61 18.65
N THR A 498 18.05 -19.22 19.82
CA THR A 498 19.25 -19.38 20.65
C THR A 498 20.09 -20.53 20.10
N LEU A 499 21.37 -20.26 19.79
CA LEU A 499 22.37 -21.28 19.45
C LEU A 499 22.89 -21.98 20.70
N ALA A 500 23.19 -21.20 21.73
CA ALA A 500 23.69 -21.67 23.02
C ALA A 500 23.34 -20.67 24.12
N ASN A 501 23.44 -21.11 25.37
CA ASN A 501 23.36 -20.25 26.54
C ASN A 501 24.74 -20.19 27.21
N ALA A 502 25.25 -18.99 27.45
CA ALA A 502 26.48 -18.76 28.19
C ALA A 502 26.15 -18.53 29.67
N SER A 503 26.94 -19.16 30.56
CA SER A 503 26.78 -19.07 32.01
C SER A 503 27.61 -17.93 32.60
N LYS A 504 27.22 -17.46 33.78
CA LYS A 504 27.97 -16.45 34.53
C LYS A 504 29.40 -16.92 34.77
N GLY A 505 30.36 -16.00 34.60
CA GLY A 505 31.78 -16.30 34.77
C GLY A 505 32.46 -16.90 33.53
N MET A 506 31.70 -17.25 32.48
CA MET A 506 32.27 -17.74 31.23
C MET A 506 33.11 -16.64 30.56
N ARG A 507 34.37 -16.96 30.24
CA ARG A 507 35.23 -16.09 29.43
C ARG A 507 34.86 -16.21 27.96
N VAL A 508 34.73 -15.07 27.28
CA VAL A 508 34.46 -14.99 25.85
C VAL A 508 35.48 -14.09 25.17
N VAL A 509 35.72 -14.35 23.89
CA VAL A 509 36.48 -13.45 23.01
C VAL A 509 35.47 -12.62 22.22
N ILE A 510 35.62 -11.29 22.22
CA ILE A 510 34.77 -10.36 21.47
C ILE A 510 35.45 -10.12 20.12
N LEU A 511 34.74 -10.46 19.05
CA LEU A 511 35.23 -10.44 17.68
C LEU A 511 34.77 -9.19 16.92
N ASP A 512 33.49 -8.83 17.07
CA ASP A 512 32.85 -7.68 16.41
C ASP A 512 31.84 -7.03 17.37
N GLU A 513 31.47 -5.77 17.09
CA GLU A 513 30.43 -5.03 17.82
C GLU A 513 29.45 -4.41 16.82
N GLU A 514 28.15 -4.53 17.07
CA GLU A 514 27.11 -4.03 16.18
C GLU A 514 25.86 -3.65 16.97
N ILE A 515 25.15 -2.61 16.52
CA ILE A 515 23.85 -2.26 17.07
C ILE A 515 22.87 -3.41 16.81
N GLU A 516 22.05 -3.73 17.80
CA GLU A 516 21.02 -4.76 17.67
C GLU A 516 20.14 -4.48 16.45
N TYR A 517 19.96 -5.53 15.66
CA TYR A 517 19.17 -5.56 14.45
C TYR A 517 17.76 -5.00 14.70
N ASN A 518 17.37 -4.04 13.86
CA ASN A 518 16.01 -3.51 13.80
C ASN A 518 15.65 -3.16 12.34
N THR A 519 14.51 -2.49 12.12
CA THR A 519 14.05 -2.11 10.78
C THR A 519 15.02 -1.19 10.02
N TYR A 520 15.93 -0.50 10.71
CA TYR A 520 16.83 0.52 10.14
C TYR A 520 18.33 0.14 10.22
N ASN A 521 18.68 -0.90 10.96
CA ASN A 521 19.99 -1.56 10.95
C ASN A 521 19.76 -3.06 10.81
N TRP A 522 19.97 -3.61 9.62
CA TRP A 522 19.42 -4.90 9.26
C TRP A 522 20.39 -5.84 8.56
N GLN A 523 20.18 -7.15 8.78
CA GLN A 523 20.86 -8.24 8.09
C GLN A 523 19.85 -9.16 7.42
N LYS A 524 20.17 -9.64 6.21
CA LYS A 524 19.42 -10.71 5.53
C LYS A 524 20.35 -11.82 5.05
N GLY A 525 19.96 -13.06 5.31
CA GLY A 525 20.77 -14.25 5.05
C GLY A 525 21.00 -15.05 6.34
N PRO A 526 21.97 -15.99 6.35
CA PRO A 526 22.85 -16.33 5.24
C PRO A 526 22.12 -17.02 4.08
N PHE A 527 22.53 -16.74 2.84
CA PHE A 527 22.06 -17.42 1.63
C PHE A 527 23.19 -18.23 0.98
N THR A 528 22.93 -19.47 0.60
CA THR A 528 23.88 -20.30 -0.15
C THR A 528 24.02 -19.83 -1.61
N PRO A 529 25.09 -20.22 -2.32
CA PRO A 529 25.24 -20.00 -3.76
C PRO A 529 24.04 -20.40 -4.62
N ASN A 530 23.36 -21.49 -4.28
CA ASN A 530 22.19 -21.97 -5.01
C ASN A 530 20.94 -21.14 -4.69
N GLU A 531 20.72 -20.83 -3.41
CA GLU A 531 19.61 -19.96 -3.00
C GLU A 531 19.74 -18.57 -3.63
N MET A 532 20.97 -18.04 -3.72
CA MET A 532 21.22 -16.75 -4.37
C MET A 532 20.93 -16.80 -5.87
N MET A 533 21.36 -17.85 -6.58
CA MET A 533 21.02 -18.03 -7.99
C MET A 533 19.50 -18.10 -8.20
N ASN A 534 18.81 -18.93 -7.40
CA ASN A 534 17.37 -19.10 -7.50
C ASN A 534 16.66 -17.78 -7.21
N MET A 535 17.04 -17.07 -6.14
CA MET A 535 16.46 -15.79 -5.77
C MET A 535 16.59 -14.74 -6.87
N ILE A 536 17.80 -14.59 -7.46
CA ILE A 536 18.01 -13.68 -8.59
C ILE A 536 17.10 -14.06 -9.76
N ASN A 537 17.08 -15.33 -10.14
CA ASN A 537 16.37 -15.79 -11.33
C ASN A 537 14.84 -15.77 -11.19
N GLU A 538 14.32 -16.12 -10.01
CA GLU A 538 12.88 -16.13 -9.71
C GLU A 538 12.30 -14.72 -9.64
N ASN A 539 13.08 -13.75 -9.16
CA ASN A 539 12.65 -12.35 -9.04
C ASN A 539 13.07 -11.48 -10.25
N GLN A 540 13.70 -12.07 -11.26
CA GLN A 540 14.19 -11.35 -12.42
C GLN A 540 13.02 -10.81 -13.26
N ALA A 541 13.17 -9.60 -13.80
CA ALA A 541 12.17 -9.02 -14.69
C ALA A 541 12.03 -9.86 -15.98
N SER A 542 10.81 -9.97 -16.51
CA SER A 542 10.55 -10.74 -17.72
C SER A 542 11.42 -10.23 -18.89
N GLY A 543 12.11 -11.15 -19.57
CA GLY A 543 13.01 -10.84 -20.70
C GLY A 543 14.45 -10.48 -20.31
N TYR A 544 14.78 -10.39 -19.03
CA TYR A 544 16.14 -10.09 -18.56
C TYR A 544 16.97 -11.39 -18.42
N PRO A 545 18.31 -11.34 -18.61
CA PRO A 545 19.17 -12.52 -18.48
C PRO A 545 19.15 -13.14 -17.09
N THR A 546 19.16 -14.48 -17.04
CA THR A 546 19.29 -15.27 -15.81
C THR A 546 20.75 -15.62 -15.51
N VAL A 547 21.09 -15.76 -14.24
CA VAL A 547 22.39 -16.28 -13.79
C VAL A 547 22.43 -17.80 -13.97
N THR A 548 23.51 -18.32 -14.55
CA THR A 548 23.71 -19.76 -14.74
C THR A 548 24.69 -20.32 -13.71
N GLY A 549 24.26 -21.37 -13.01
CA GLY A 549 25.06 -22.05 -11.99
C GLY A 549 25.12 -21.32 -10.66
N PRO A 550 25.58 -21.99 -9.59
CA PRO A 550 25.62 -21.41 -8.25
C PRO A 550 26.43 -20.11 -8.22
N VAL A 551 25.96 -19.11 -7.45
CA VAL A 551 26.65 -17.83 -7.30
C VAL A 551 27.77 -17.98 -6.27
N TYR A 552 29.03 -18.08 -6.74
CA TYR A 552 30.21 -18.19 -5.87
C TYR A 552 30.91 -16.86 -5.61
N ASP A 553 30.59 -15.85 -6.42
CA ASP A 553 31.00 -14.48 -6.21
C ASP A 553 29.80 -13.56 -6.39
N LEU A 554 29.49 -12.78 -5.36
CA LEU A 554 28.45 -11.75 -5.39
C LEU A 554 29.03 -10.49 -4.75
N ARG A 555 29.09 -9.41 -5.53
CA ARG A 555 29.65 -8.14 -5.05
C ARG A 555 28.97 -6.96 -5.71
N VAL A 556 28.92 -5.85 -4.99
CA VAL A 556 28.55 -4.55 -5.55
C VAL A 556 29.71 -4.11 -6.43
N SER A 557 29.51 -4.11 -7.75
CA SER A 557 30.51 -3.71 -8.75
C SER A 557 30.52 -2.20 -9.00
N LYS A 558 29.42 -1.50 -8.66
CA LYS A 558 29.34 -0.03 -8.74
C LYS A 558 28.56 0.54 -7.56
N TRP A 559 29.18 1.49 -6.87
CA TRP A 559 28.58 2.26 -5.80
C TRP A 559 28.14 3.63 -6.30
N GLY A 560 26.99 4.09 -5.80
CA GLY A 560 26.50 5.46 -5.95
C GLY A 560 26.91 6.32 -4.76
N GLN A 561 26.49 7.58 -4.79
CA GLN A 561 26.64 8.45 -3.63
C GLN A 561 25.89 7.85 -2.43
N GLY A 562 26.38 8.09 -1.21
CA GLY A 562 25.73 7.57 0.00
C GLY A 562 25.82 6.05 0.22
N GLU A 563 26.68 5.34 -0.52
CA GLU A 563 26.85 3.88 -0.45
C GLU A 563 25.60 3.10 -0.91
N HIS A 564 24.87 3.63 -1.89
CA HIS A 564 23.81 2.90 -2.57
C HIS A 564 24.39 1.94 -3.61
N MET A 565 23.88 0.70 -3.66
CA MET A 565 24.24 -0.27 -4.69
C MET A 565 23.66 0.15 -6.04
N LEU A 566 24.51 0.47 -7.02
CA LEU A 566 24.06 0.80 -8.39
C LEU A 566 24.22 -0.35 -9.37
N GLU A 567 25.22 -1.20 -9.14
CA GLU A 567 25.42 -2.41 -9.92
C GLU A 567 25.91 -3.53 -9.01
N VAL A 568 25.28 -4.69 -9.11
CA VAL A 568 25.70 -5.92 -8.45
C VAL A 568 26.09 -6.93 -9.52
N SER A 569 27.24 -7.57 -9.35
CA SER A 569 27.69 -8.65 -10.23
C SER A 569 27.62 -9.99 -9.53
N ALA A 570 27.19 -11.01 -10.29
CA ALA A 570 27.20 -12.42 -9.91
C ALA A 570 28.18 -13.16 -10.81
N ASN A 571 29.11 -13.90 -10.22
CA ASN A 571 30.15 -14.66 -10.92
C ASN A 571 30.92 -13.78 -11.94
N GLY A 572 31.24 -12.55 -11.56
CA GLY A 572 31.96 -11.58 -12.38
C GLY A 572 31.15 -10.94 -13.52
N LYS A 573 29.85 -11.22 -13.64
CA LYS A 573 28.96 -10.59 -14.63
C LYS A 573 27.94 -9.69 -13.95
N PRO A 574 27.76 -8.43 -14.41
CA PRO A 574 26.70 -7.56 -13.91
C PRO A 574 25.32 -8.20 -14.06
N ILE A 575 24.49 -8.08 -13.02
CA ILE A 575 23.09 -8.48 -13.08
C ILE A 575 22.30 -7.31 -13.63
N THR A 576 21.69 -7.50 -14.81
CA THR A 576 20.83 -6.50 -15.44
C THR A 576 19.54 -6.36 -14.62
N VAL A 577 19.17 -5.11 -14.31
CA VAL A 577 17.93 -4.72 -13.63
C VAL A 577 17.34 -3.49 -14.29
N THR A 578 16.05 -3.23 -14.08
CA THR A 578 15.35 -2.06 -14.64
C THR A 578 15.92 -0.74 -14.14
N ASN A 579 16.31 -0.69 -12.86
CA ASN A 579 17.08 0.37 -12.22
C ASN A 579 17.67 -0.17 -10.90
N ALA A 580 18.48 0.62 -10.21
CA ALA A 580 19.19 0.17 -9.01
C ALA A 580 18.26 -0.13 -7.82
N ASP A 581 17.12 0.56 -7.68
CA ASP A 581 16.13 0.28 -6.62
C ASP A 581 15.55 -1.14 -6.74
N TYR A 582 15.49 -1.69 -7.96
CA TYR A 582 15.02 -3.05 -8.21
C TYR A 582 15.86 -4.12 -7.50
N TYR A 583 17.12 -3.84 -7.11
CA TYR A 583 17.90 -4.78 -6.30
C TYR A 583 17.24 -5.11 -4.95
N ARG A 584 16.40 -4.21 -4.42
CA ARG A 584 15.62 -4.50 -3.22
C ARG A 584 14.66 -5.66 -3.45
N TYR A 585 13.87 -5.60 -4.52
CA TYR A 585 12.95 -6.68 -4.88
C TYR A 585 13.71 -7.94 -5.28
N LEU A 586 14.74 -7.79 -6.13
CA LEU A 586 15.53 -8.91 -6.66
C LEU A 586 16.09 -9.80 -5.54
N PHE A 587 16.63 -9.19 -4.49
CA PHE A 587 17.22 -9.90 -3.34
C PHE A 587 16.24 -10.08 -2.18
N ASN A 588 15.00 -10.48 -2.48
CA ASN A 588 13.98 -10.85 -1.51
C ASN A 588 13.61 -9.69 -0.56
N ASP A 589 13.14 -8.59 -1.17
CA ASP A 589 12.64 -7.37 -0.52
C ASP A 589 13.60 -6.73 0.49
N LEU A 590 14.87 -6.50 0.11
CA LEU A 590 15.80 -5.72 0.92
C LEU A 590 15.14 -4.38 1.32
N TRP A 591 15.38 -3.97 2.56
CA TRP A 591 14.70 -2.79 3.08
C TRP A 591 15.20 -1.49 2.43
N SER A 592 16.43 -1.45 1.95
CA SER A 592 17.01 -0.35 1.17
C SER A 592 18.06 -0.87 0.18
N THR A 593 18.50 -0.02 -0.74
CA THR A 593 19.68 -0.25 -1.59
C THR A 593 21.00 0.13 -0.91
N ARG A 594 20.96 0.73 0.29
CA ARG A 594 22.14 1.06 1.07
C ARG A 594 22.55 -0.17 1.89
N ALA A 595 23.18 -1.11 1.21
CA ALA A 595 23.58 -2.38 1.78
C ALA A 595 24.92 -2.88 1.22
N THR A 596 25.67 -3.58 2.06
CA THR A 596 26.89 -4.31 1.71
C THR A 596 26.62 -5.81 1.69
N ILE A 597 27.50 -6.56 1.03
CA ILE A 597 27.37 -8.01 0.87
C ILE A 597 28.58 -8.66 1.53
N GLU A 598 28.36 -9.33 2.66
CA GLU A 598 29.36 -10.16 3.32
C GLU A 598 29.41 -11.55 2.67
N GLN A 599 30.55 -11.88 2.08
CA GLN A 599 30.83 -13.23 1.57
C GLN A 599 31.52 -14.07 2.65
N GLN A 600 30.81 -14.99 3.30
CA GLN A 600 31.32 -15.62 4.53
C GLN A 600 32.35 -16.74 4.28
N GLY A 601 32.36 -17.38 3.11
CA GLY A 601 33.29 -18.48 2.80
C GLY A 601 34.52 -18.08 1.98
N THR A 602 34.69 -16.78 1.70
CA THR A 602 35.74 -16.30 0.77
C THR A 602 37.06 -15.98 1.48
N TYR A 603 38.14 -16.70 1.16
CA TYR A 603 39.48 -16.43 1.69
C TYR A 603 40.58 -17.07 0.83
N THR A 604 41.78 -16.49 0.85
CA THR A 604 42.95 -17.04 0.15
C THR A 604 43.92 -17.60 1.17
N VAL A 605 44.30 -18.86 1.03
CA VAL A 605 45.36 -19.49 1.81
C VAL A 605 46.60 -19.60 0.95
N GLN A 606 47.73 -19.12 1.46
CA GLN A 606 49.05 -19.42 0.89
C GLN A 606 49.68 -20.54 1.71
N SER A 607 49.96 -21.68 1.07
CA SER A 607 50.66 -22.79 1.72
C SER A 607 52.14 -22.43 1.97
N ALA A 608 52.81 -23.23 2.81
CA ALA A 608 54.26 -23.14 3.02
C ALA A 608 55.07 -23.34 1.72
N SER A 609 54.50 -24.03 0.72
CA SER A 609 55.09 -24.21 -0.62
C SER A 609 54.82 -23.03 -1.57
N GLY A 610 54.19 -21.95 -1.10
CA GLY A 610 53.89 -20.75 -1.90
C GLY A 610 52.66 -20.88 -2.80
N ILE A 611 51.95 -22.02 -2.76
CA ILE A 611 50.72 -22.22 -3.53
C ILE A 611 49.60 -21.40 -2.91
N LYS A 612 48.97 -20.54 -3.72
CA LYS A 612 47.77 -19.79 -3.33
C LYS A 612 46.53 -20.58 -3.73
N SER A 613 45.65 -20.83 -2.76
CA SER A 613 44.35 -21.46 -2.96
C SER A 613 43.25 -20.49 -2.51
N GLU A 614 42.35 -20.15 -3.43
CA GLU A 614 41.18 -19.33 -3.13
C GLU A 614 39.98 -20.21 -2.76
N TYR A 615 39.29 -19.78 -1.71
CA TYR A 615 38.02 -20.31 -1.24
C TYR A 615 36.96 -19.20 -1.41
N PRO A 616 35.69 -19.54 -1.68
CA PRO A 616 35.24 -20.87 -2.07
C PRO A 616 35.70 -21.20 -3.50
N ASN A 617 36.18 -22.42 -3.70
CA ASN A 617 36.32 -23.01 -5.02
C ASN A 617 35.36 -24.19 -5.07
N ALA A 618 34.58 -24.33 -6.16
CA ALA A 618 33.67 -25.46 -6.36
C ALA A 618 34.34 -26.83 -6.12
N LYS A 619 35.66 -26.95 -6.33
CA LYS A 619 36.46 -28.17 -6.11
C LYS A 619 36.89 -28.42 -4.65
N LEU A 620 36.75 -27.43 -3.77
CA LEU A 620 37.26 -27.46 -2.39
C LEU A 620 36.15 -27.25 -1.34
N GLN A 621 34.89 -27.12 -1.74
CA GLN A 621 33.77 -27.06 -0.80
C GLN A 621 33.69 -28.32 0.07
N GLY A 622 33.41 -28.12 1.36
CA GLY A 622 33.27 -29.20 2.33
C GLY A 622 34.58 -29.88 2.78
N LYS A 623 35.72 -29.58 2.14
CA LYS A 623 37.03 -30.12 2.55
C LYS A 623 37.52 -29.52 3.85
N GLU A 624 38.28 -30.31 4.60
CA GLU A 624 38.90 -29.87 5.83
C GLU A 624 40.13 -28.99 5.57
N LEU A 625 40.25 -27.91 6.35
CA LEU A 625 41.36 -26.98 6.37
C LEU A 625 42.18 -27.27 7.63
N HIS A 626 43.43 -27.68 7.45
CA HIS A 626 44.36 -27.96 8.54
C HIS A 626 45.49 -26.94 8.52
N VAL A 627 45.97 -26.57 9.71
CA VAL A 627 47.22 -25.82 9.86
C VAL A 627 48.34 -26.82 10.00
N VAL A 628 49.41 -26.69 9.22
CA VAL A 628 50.60 -27.53 9.36
C VAL A 628 51.63 -26.76 10.17
N THR A 629 52.00 -27.33 11.30
CA THR A 629 53.03 -26.75 12.18
C THR A 629 54.42 -26.88 11.54
N ALA A 630 55.41 -26.15 12.06
CA ALA A 630 56.79 -26.21 11.58
C ALA A 630 57.41 -27.62 11.66
N SER A 631 56.88 -28.51 12.52
CA SER A 631 57.28 -29.92 12.62
C SER A 631 56.60 -30.83 11.58
N GLY A 632 55.82 -30.28 10.65
CA GLY A 632 55.08 -31.04 9.63
C GLY A 632 53.81 -31.71 10.15
N THR A 633 53.45 -31.48 11.43
CA THR A 633 52.24 -32.06 12.04
C THR A 633 51.01 -31.22 11.67
N ALA A 634 50.01 -31.84 11.06
CA ALA A 634 48.72 -31.21 10.80
C ALA A 634 47.90 -31.08 12.09
N THR A 635 47.30 -29.92 12.33
CA THR A 635 46.34 -29.71 13.42
C THR A 635 45.03 -30.45 13.13
N THR A 636 44.15 -30.52 14.14
CA THR A 636 42.72 -30.75 13.87
C THR A 636 42.22 -29.73 12.85
N ALA A 637 41.25 -30.14 12.03
CA ALA A 637 40.68 -29.28 11.01
C ALA A 637 40.07 -28.02 11.65
N VAL A 638 40.55 -26.84 11.23
CA VAL A 638 40.08 -25.53 11.69
C VAL A 638 38.61 -25.30 11.34
N ASN A 639 38.13 -25.95 10.27
CA ASN A 639 36.74 -25.98 9.82
C ASN A 639 36.09 -27.37 9.96
N GLY A 640 36.64 -28.24 10.81
CA GLY A 640 36.21 -29.64 10.95
C GLY A 640 34.84 -29.79 11.58
N SER A 641 34.66 -29.22 12.78
CA SER A 641 33.43 -29.32 13.60
C SER A 641 32.61 -28.03 13.68
N ASN A 642 33.25 -26.87 13.51
CA ASN A 642 32.58 -25.56 13.60
C ASN A 642 32.13 -25.07 12.23
N GLN A 643 30.91 -24.53 12.15
CA GLN A 643 30.38 -23.90 10.93
C GLN A 643 31.11 -22.58 10.60
N SER A 644 31.71 -21.93 11.59
CA SER A 644 32.46 -20.69 11.48
C SER A 644 33.80 -20.74 12.22
N PHE A 645 34.79 -20.01 11.74
CA PHE A 645 36.12 -19.88 12.35
C PHE A 645 36.71 -18.48 12.08
N VAL A 646 37.72 -18.09 12.85
CA VAL A 646 38.36 -16.77 12.74
C VAL A 646 39.64 -16.90 11.91
N LEU A 647 39.77 -16.07 10.88
CA LEU A 647 41.02 -15.87 10.14
C LEU A 647 41.70 -14.61 10.64
N LEU A 648 42.99 -14.68 10.92
CA LEU A 648 43.84 -13.54 11.22
C LEU A 648 44.80 -13.32 10.04
N GLY A 649 44.65 -12.18 9.34
CA GLY A 649 45.50 -11.82 8.21
C GLY A 649 46.85 -11.23 8.64
N ALA A 650 47.79 -11.14 7.69
CA ALA A 650 49.16 -10.66 7.91
C ALA A 650 49.28 -9.22 8.48
N GLY A 651 48.20 -8.42 8.42
CA GLY A 651 48.12 -7.09 9.01
C GLY A 651 47.40 -7.02 10.36
N GLY A 652 47.22 -8.14 11.06
CA GLY A 652 46.49 -8.20 12.33
C GLY A 652 44.97 -8.01 12.22
N LYS A 653 44.43 -7.87 11.00
CA LYS A 653 42.99 -7.80 10.74
C LYS A 653 42.39 -9.19 10.79
N SER A 654 41.37 -9.36 11.61
CA SER A 654 40.62 -10.61 11.73
C SER A 654 39.32 -10.58 10.93
N ARG A 655 38.84 -11.75 10.53
CA ARG A 655 37.49 -11.93 9.96
C ARG A 655 36.92 -13.27 10.38
N VAL A 656 35.64 -13.30 10.74
CA VAL A 656 34.92 -14.57 10.88
C VAL A 656 34.53 -15.07 9.49
N VAL A 657 34.83 -16.34 9.21
CA VAL A 657 34.48 -17.02 7.97
C VAL A 657 33.73 -18.31 8.24
N THR A 658 33.03 -18.83 7.24
CA THR A 658 32.27 -20.07 7.31
C THR A 658 32.92 -21.18 6.48
N LYS A 659 32.63 -22.44 6.85
CA LYS A 659 33.10 -23.62 6.10
C LYS A 659 32.61 -23.62 4.65
N ASN A 660 31.35 -23.27 4.45
CA ASN A 660 30.70 -23.19 3.14
C ASN A 660 30.47 -21.72 2.76
N GLN A 661 30.45 -21.43 1.46
CA GLN A 661 30.08 -20.09 0.99
C GLN A 661 28.64 -19.78 1.37
N SER A 662 28.45 -18.58 1.92
CA SER A 662 27.14 -17.98 2.07
C SER A 662 27.24 -16.46 2.03
N TYR A 663 26.10 -15.80 1.83
CA TYR A 663 25.99 -14.35 1.69
C TYR A 663 25.08 -13.78 2.76
N ILE A 664 25.55 -12.75 3.45
CA ILE A 664 24.72 -11.91 4.32
C ILE A 664 24.72 -10.50 3.73
N PHE A 665 23.53 -9.96 3.50
CA PHE A 665 23.37 -8.53 3.23
C PHE A 665 23.31 -7.80 4.56
N HIS A 666 24.12 -6.75 4.69
CA HIS A 666 24.10 -5.82 5.81
C HIS A 666 23.62 -4.49 5.29
N GLY A 667 22.50 -3.96 5.77
CA GLY A 667 21.95 -2.73 5.24
C GLY A 667 21.43 -1.79 6.31
N ASN A 668 21.27 -0.54 5.90
CA ASN A 668 20.76 0.52 6.75
C ASN A 668 19.59 1.23 6.07
N GLY A 669 18.69 1.76 6.90
CA GLY A 669 17.51 2.46 6.43
C GLY A 669 16.44 1.55 5.83
N TRP A 670 15.30 2.17 5.53
CA TRP A 670 14.12 1.52 5.00
C TRP A 670 13.38 2.44 4.04
N GLY A 671 13.28 2.01 2.77
CA GLY A 671 12.69 2.78 1.69
C GLY A 671 13.62 2.93 0.48
N HIS A 672 13.16 3.70 -0.51
CA HIS A 672 13.90 3.98 -1.73
C HIS A 672 15.02 5.02 -1.53
N ALA A 673 15.08 5.67 -0.35
CA ALA A 673 16.08 6.65 0.03
C ALA A 673 16.10 7.95 -0.79
N LEU A 674 15.02 8.29 -1.49
CA LEU A 674 14.97 9.46 -2.37
C LEU A 674 14.18 10.59 -1.74
N GLY A 675 14.69 11.82 -1.86
CA GLY A 675 14.08 13.02 -1.29
C GLY A 675 14.24 13.09 0.23
N MET A 676 13.14 13.22 0.96
CA MET A 676 13.18 13.44 2.41
C MET A 676 13.13 12.14 3.23
N SER A 677 14.07 11.99 4.17
CA SER A 677 13.98 10.93 5.19
C SER A 677 13.01 11.35 6.29
N GLN A 678 12.01 10.53 6.60
CA GLN A 678 11.07 10.79 7.69
C GLN A 678 11.80 10.80 9.05
N TRP A 679 12.58 9.77 9.35
CA TRP A 679 13.38 9.71 10.57
C TRP A 679 14.49 10.77 10.60
N GLY A 680 15.05 11.12 9.45
CA GLY A 680 16.01 12.22 9.35
C GLY A 680 15.36 13.57 9.66
N ALA A 681 14.14 13.84 9.16
CA ALA A 681 13.36 15.02 9.54
C ALA A 681 13.01 15.02 11.04
N HIS A 682 12.64 13.87 11.60
CA HIS A 682 12.42 13.72 13.04
C HIS A 682 13.67 14.09 13.84
N GLY A 683 14.81 13.45 13.55
CA GLY A 683 16.05 13.72 14.27
C GLY A 683 16.54 15.16 14.08
N ALA A 684 16.38 15.74 12.89
CA ALA A 684 16.70 17.15 12.65
C ALA A 684 15.83 18.08 13.51
N ALA A 685 14.52 17.83 13.59
CA ALA A 685 13.61 18.59 14.44
C ALA A 685 13.95 18.45 15.94
N VAL A 686 14.31 17.25 16.40
CA VAL A 686 14.82 17.03 17.78
C VAL A 686 16.09 17.85 18.04
N ASN A 687 16.92 18.06 17.01
CA ASN A 687 18.13 18.89 17.07
C ASN A 687 17.87 20.39 16.79
N GLY A 688 16.61 20.84 16.80
CA GLY A 688 16.24 22.26 16.71
C GLY A 688 16.16 22.83 15.29
N TYR A 689 16.18 22.01 14.25
CA TYR A 689 15.97 22.47 12.88
C TYR A 689 14.48 22.77 12.63
N THR A 690 14.22 23.89 11.97
CA THR A 690 12.88 24.27 11.51
C THR A 690 12.50 23.50 10.25
N TYR A 691 11.20 23.33 10.01
CA TYR A 691 10.68 22.57 8.87
C TYR A 691 11.19 23.08 7.51
N ASP A 692 11.36 24.40 7.36
CA ASP A 692 11.87 24.98 6.11
C ASP A 692 13.34 24.62 5.85
N LYS A 693 14.16 24.52 6.91
CA LYS A 693 15.56 24.06 6.83
C LYS A 693 15.61 22.57 6.50
N ILE A 694 14.74 21.77 7.13
CA ILE A 694 14.61 20.34 6.84
C ILE A 694 14.28 20.13 5.36
N LEU A 695 13.27 20.85 4.84
CA LEU A 695 12.86 20.72 3.43
C LEU A 695 13.97 21.16 2.47
N LYS A 696 14.62 22.30 2.71
CA LYS A 696 15.71 22.81 1.84
C LYS A 696 16.95 21.92 1.87
N HIS A 697 17.16 21.16 2.95
CA HIS A 697 18.23 20.17 3.06
C HIS A 697 18.01 18.99 2.12
N TYR A 698 16.81 18.39 2.14
CA TYR A 698 16.49 17.22 1.32
C TYR A 698 16.09 17.56 -0.13
N TYR A 699 15.54 18.75 -0.37
CA TYR A 699 15.12 19.21 -1.69
C TYR A 699 15.97 20.41 -2.12
N GLN A 700 17.03 20.18 -2.89
CA GLN A 700 18.05 21.19 -3.14
C GLN A 700 17.61 22.29 -4.13
N GLY A 701 17.79 23.55 -3.72
CA GLY A 701 17.50 24.71 -4.57
C GLY A 701 16.00 24.94 -4.82
N VAL A 702 15.13 24.36 -3.98
CA VAL A 702 13.70 24.63 -4.01
C VAL A 702 13.35 25.89 -3.22
N THR A 703 12.21 26.48 -3.55
CA THR A 703 11.62 27.61 -2.84
C THR A 703 10.36 27.15 -2.13
N LEU A 704 10.30 27.39 -0.82
CA LEU A 704 9.05 27.28 -0.07
C LEU A 704 8.18 28.48 -0.43
N THR A 705 7.04 28.22 -1.07
CA THR A 705 6.13 29.25 -1.55
C THR A 705 4.82 29.18 -0.78
N GLU A 706 4.36 30.31 -0.28
CA GLU A 706 2.98 30.49 0.18
C GLU A 706 2.14 30.94 -1.00
N LYS A 707 1.13 30.16 -1.38
CA LYS A 707 0.15 30.61 -2.35
C LYS A 707 -1.19 30.75 -1.66
N GLN A 708 -1.51 32.00 -1.35
CA GLN A 708 -2.77 32.44 -0.73
C GLN A 708 -3.97 32.11 -1.62
#